data_AF-A0A4Q2Y035-F1
#
_entry.id   AF-A0A4Q2Y035-F1
#
_cell.length_a   1.000
_cell.length_b   1.000
_cell.length_c   1.000
_cell.angle_alpha   90.00
_cell.angle_beta   90.00
_cell.angle_gamma   90.00
#
_symmetry.space_group_name_H-M   'P 1'
#
loop_
_entity.id
_entity.type
_entity.pdbx_description
1 polymer ?
#
loop_
_entity_poly.entity_id
_entity_poly.type
_entity_poly.pdbx_seq_one_letter_code
_entity_poly.pdbx_strand_id
1 'polypeptide(L)'
;VLPNAAGTYHPRIPRYGSLEHSQERLGATLSLQARPGNGPTLFTLDMLYSKLDSTRSENFLQAWLLSRGADQGGKPQVDIVNFEIDPGTGEMIYAQLDDMDIRSEQRFDELETEFKQMTFGVKHEFSDRLRFDGLIGRAESSFANPVQVSAIIDRQNVDGYSYDFRENRNLPAINWGFNVADPTQWSVVGPTGAQPRSELRISSNFQENVYTTGEANFEFDLSSWLTLKAGVSRKEYESSSRAFARPNNANGSPALPAGTTIASVTNLLEGFGRNLDLPSGSATSWVRPDLAALQSVWNYNCNCDTGVAGGDFRLIGLNGNTSTYGNWRDVTETDTGAYVQADWDTEVMGVPFRGNIGVRQVKTEVDALGYSNVGGVATPVRGENEYDDTLPSLNVSIEPVKDLIVRVGAAKVMARPPVTSLVPVFTLSAVGAATNTASLGNVELEPYRATTYDLSVEYYFAPEALLSFAYFYKDISTYVQTTTEPLSYSQLTTLNPVAFPAGARPANDTYQFSTPTNTPGGPLKGFEISYQQTFSFLPGLFSNLGTQLNYTHVESEIQYCVTATCAAFVTADLVNLSPNAWNATLYYDDGKFNARVSAAYRDTYFQSVPGSNGATGLIPYQGKTETTTIDASASYNLTDNLSISVEGLNLTDEENRQNHGDIGTSRDSTYVYHHTGRQVYVGARYRF
;
A
#
# COMPACT_ATOMS: atom_id res chain seq x y z
N VAL A 1 -35.40 2.06 12.21
CA VAL A 1 -34.28 2.98 12.50
C VAL A 1 -33.10 2.21 13.10
N LEU A 2 -31.95 2.21 12.41
CA LEU A 2 -30.71 1.62 12.91
C LEU A 2 -30.34 2.20 14.29
N PRO A 3 -30.14 1.35 15.32
CA PRO A 3 -29.68 1.82 16.60
C PRO A 3 -28.24 2.33 16.44
N ASN A 4 -28.01 3.63 16.67
CA ASN A 4 -26.68 4.15 17.03
C ASN A 4 -26.38 3.79 18.49
N ALA A 5 -26.48 2.50 18.84
CA ALA A 5 -26.12 2.01 20.15
C ALA A 5 -24.60 1.86 20.21
N ALA A 6 -23.98 2.39 21.27
CA ALA A 6 -22.56 2.19 21.52
C ALA A 6 -22.26 0.68 21.62
N GLY A 7 -21.27 0.20 20.87
CA GLY A 7 -20.87 -1.21 20.87
C GLY A 7 -21.66 -2.12 19.92
N THR A 8 -22.45 -1.57 18.99
CA THR A 8 -23.05 -2.36 17.89
C THR A 8 -22.39 -2.02 16.55
N TYR A 9 -22.02 -3.05 15.79
CA TYR A 9 -21.34 -2.92 14.49
C TYR A 9 -22.17 -3.55 13.37
N HIS A 10 -22.20 -2.89 12.21
CA HIS A 10 -22.85 -3.42 11.02
C HIS A 10 -21.95 -3.17 9.79
N PRO A 11 -22.05 -3.99 8.72
CA PRO A 11 -21.33 -3.72 7.49
C PRO A 11 -21.73 -2.34 6.91
N ARG A 12 -20.73 -1.55 6.50
CA ARG A 12 -20.97 -0.21 5.94
C ARG A 12 -21.50 -0.25 4.51
N ILE A 13 -20.93 -1.12 3.68
CA ILE A 13 -21.31 -1.34 2.28
C ILE A 13 -21.16 -2.84 1.98
N PRO A 14 -22.11 -3.69 2.38
CA PRO A 14 -22.10 -5.09 1.96
C PRO A 14 -22.16 -5.17 0.43
N ARG A 15 -21.16 -5.81 -0.19
CA ARG A 15 -21.02 -5.83 -1.65
C ARG A 15 -20.22 -7.01 -2.19
N TYR A 16 -20.52 -7.34 -3.44
CA TYR A 16 -19.67 -8.16 -4.31
C TYR A 16 -18.76 -7.27 -5.15
N GLY A 17 -17.57 -7.76 -5.47
CA GLY A 17 -16.58 -7.08 -6.30
C GLY A 17 -15.89 -8.06 -7.26
N SER A 18 -15.88 -7.75 -8.54
CA SER A 18 -15.14 -8.50 -9.59
C SER A 18 -14.15 -7.57 -10.26
N LEU A 19 -12.86 -7.86 -10.12
CA LEU A 19 -11.77 -7.05 -10.65
C LEU A 19 -11.02 -7.83 -11.73
N GLU A 20 -10.81 -7.19 -12.88
CA GLU A 20 -10.06 -7.74 -14.01
C GLU A 20 -8.95 -6.77 -14.39
N HIS A 21 -7.76 -7.30 -14.61
CA HIS A 21 -6.59 -6.55 -15.04
C HIS A 21 -6.01 -7.16 -16.31
N SER A 22 -5.74 -6.33 -17.31
CA SER A 22 -4.85 -6.66 -18.43
C SER A 22 -3.58 -5.83 -18.28
N GLN A 23 -2.42 -6.45 -18.46
CA GLN A 23 -1.12 -5.83 -18.23
C GLN A 23 -0.12 -6.21 -19.32
N GLU A 24 0.60 -5.22 -19.83
CA GLU A 24 1.72 -5.39 -20.75
C GLU A 24 2.93 -4.66 -20.17
N ARG A 25 4.09 -5.34 -20.12
CA ARG A 25 5.32 -4.75 -19.59
C ARG A 25 6.43 -4.83 -20.61
N LEU A 26 7.02 -3.67 -20.91
CA LEU A 26 8.27 -3.54 -21.65
C LEU A 26 9.40 -3.16 -20.67
N GLY A 27 10.57 -3.76 -20.84
CA GLY A 27 11.75 -3.46 -20.05
C GLY A 27 13.01 -3.60 -20.89
N ALA A 28 13.92 -2.64 -20.77
CA ALA A 28 15.23 -2.67 -21.39
C ALA A 28 16.29 -2.17 -20.40
N THR A 29 17.43 -2.85 -20.37
CA THR A 29 18.59 -2.50 -19.54
C THR A 29 19.83 -2.50 -20.41
N LEU A 30 20.67 -1.47 -20.25
CA LEU A 30 21.97 -1.37 -20.92
C LEU A 30 23.04 -1.04 -19.87
N SER A 31 24.16 -1.75 -19.91
CA SER A 31 25.35 -1.43 -19.12
C SER A 31 26.56 -1.40 -20.04
N LEU A 32 27.30 -0.29 -20.00
CA LEU A 32 28.52 -0.09 -20.76
C LEU A 32 29.68 0.20 -19.78
N GLN A 33 30.76 -0.55 -19.94
CA GLN A 33 31.96 -0.36 -19.13
C GLN A 33 33.17 -0.09 -20.02
N ALA A 34 33.99 0.87 -19.61
CA ALA A 34 35.22 1.22 -20.32
C ALA A 34 36.38 1.40 -19.35
N ARG A 35 37.48 0.70 -19.61
CA ARG A 35 38.76 0.86 -18.90
C ARG A 35 39.85 1.28 -19.89
N PRO A 36 40.01 2.59 -20.17
CA PRO A 36 40.93 3.07 -21.20
C PRO A 36 42.35 2.57 -21.01
N GLY A 37 42.92 1.94 -22.04
CA GLY A 37 44.29 1.42 -22.02
C GLY A 37 44.57 0.34 -20.95
N ASN A 38 43.53 -0.30 -20.41
CA ASN A 38 43.62 -1.13 -19.20
C ASN A 38 44.21 -0.38 -17.99
N GLY A 39 44.07 0.94 -17.95
CA GLY A 39 44.56 1.80 -16.88
C GLY A 39 43.73 1.70 -15.58
N PRO A 40 44.06 2.53 -14.57
CA PRO A 40 43.47 2.48 -13.23
C PRO A 40 42.03 3.02 -13.15
N THR A 41 41.48 3.54 -14.26
CA THR A 41 40.14 4.14 -14.28
C THR A 41 39.14 3.23 -14.98
N LEU A 42 38.05 2.91 -14.30
CA LEU A 42 36.88 2.24 -14.85
C LEU A 42 35.70 3.22 -14.91
N PHE A 43 35.17 3.44 -16.10
CA PHE A 43 33.92 4.15 -16.32
C PHE A 43 32.79 3.15 -16.50
N THR A 44 31.65 3.40 -15.88
CA THR A 44 30.43 2.60 -16.04
C THR A 44 29.27 3.53 -16.37
N LEU A 45 28.47 3.15 -17.37
CA LEU A 45 27.22 3.80 -17.71
C LEU A 45 26.11 2.75 -17.70
N ASP A 46 25.15 2.90 -16.80
CA ASP A 46 23.97 2.04 -16.75
C ASP A 46 22.73 2.84 -17.11
N MET A 47 21.85 2.22 -17.89
CA MET A 47 20.57 2.75 -18.30
C MET A 47 19.49 1.70 -18.10
N LEU A 48 18.35 2.11 -17.59
CA LEU A 48 17.15 1.28 -17.47
C LEU A 48 15.95 2.05 -18.02
N TYR A 49 15.15 1.34 -18.80
CA TYR A 49 13.84 1.76 -19.26
C TYR A 49 12.83 0.68 -18.90
N SER A 50 11.70 1.07 -18.32
CA SER A 50 10.56 0.16 -18.18
C SER A 50 9.26 0.91 -18.39
N LYS A 51 8.31 0.25 -19.05
CA LYS A 51 6.96 0.72 -19.22
C LYS A 51 5.99 -0.39 -18.85
N LEU A 52 5.00 -0.06 -18.03
CA LEU A 52 3.88 -0.93 -17.69
C LEU A 52 2.59 -0.25 -18.13
N ASP A 53 1.93 -0.85 -19.11
CA ASP A 53 0.59 -0.47 -19.55
C ASP A 53 -0.41 -1.44 -18.91
N SER A 54 -1.49 -0.91 -18.33
CA SER A 54 -2.53 -1.73 -17.71
C SER A 54 -3.91 -1.15 -17.93
N THR A 55 -4.88 -2.01 -18.22
CA THR A 55 -6.29 -1.67 -18.05
C THR A 55 -6.85 -2.42 -16.86
N ARG A 56 -7.77 -1.77 -16.15
CA ARG A 56 -8.48 -2.37 -15.02
C ARG A 56 -9.96 -2.15 -15.15
N SER A 57 -10.74 -3.22 -15.03
CA SER A 57 -12.20 -3.14 -14.86
C SER A 57 -12.57 -3.62 -13.47
N GLU A 58 -13.36 -2.82 -12.74
CA GLU A 58 -13.91 -3.20 -11.44
C GLU A 58 -15.44 -3.15 -11.53
N ASN A 59 -16.11 -4.18 -11.05
CA ASN A 59 -17.55 -4.30 -11.10
C ASN A 59 -18.07 -4.59 -9.71
N PHE A 60 -19.02 -3.78 -9.23
CA PHE A 60 -19.58 -3.94 -7.89
C PHE A 60 -21.10 -4.08 -7.94
N LEU A 61 -21.63 -4.96 -7.09
CA LEU A 61 -23.04 -5.04 -6.72
C LEU A 61 -23.12 -4.76 -5.22
N GLN A 62 -23.76 -3.68 -4.81
CA GLN A 62 -23.58 -3.12 -3.47
C GLN A 62 -24.86 -2.55 -2.85
N ALA A 63 -25.06 -2.84 -1.57
CA ALA A 63 -26.10 -2.23 -0.74
C ALA A 63 -25.52 -0.96 -0.09
N TRP A 64 -25.81 0.19 -0.68
CA TRP A 64 -25.03 1.41 -0.43
C TRP A 64 -25.57 2.30 0.69
N LEU A 65 -26.87 2.20 1.01
CA LEU A 65 -27.58 3.11 1.94
C LEU A 65 -26.96 3.22 3.34
N LEU A 66 -26.38 2.13 3.82
CA LEU A 66 -25.74 2.03 5.13
C LEU A 66 -24.47 2.89 5.26
N SER A 67 -24.09 3.64 4.22
CA SER A 67 -22.91 4.51 4.21
C SER A 67 -23.23 6.01 4.14
N ARG A 68 -24.50 6.41 4.04
CA ARG A 68 -24.95 7.79 3.77
C ARG A 68 -25.86 8.37 4.85
N GLY A 69 -25.92 9.70 4.94
CA GLY A 69 -26.86 10.45 5.80
C GLY A 69 -28.22 10.68 5.14
N ALA A 70 -29.20 11.21 5.89
CA ALA A 70 -30.58 11.43 5.42
C ALA A 70 -30.65 12.22 4.09
N ASP A 71 -29.89 13.30 3.99
CA ASP A 71 -29.94 14.26 2.87
C ASP A 71 -29.47 13.65 1.53
N GLN A 72 -28.82 12.48 1.58
CA GLN A 72 -28.32 11.74 0.43
C GLN A 72 -29.14 10.47 0.14
N GLY A 73 -30.31 10.34 0.77
CA GLY A 73 -31.10 9.12 0.75
C GLY A 73 -30.40 7.98 1.46
N GLY A 74 -30.01 8.17 2.72
CA GLY A 74 -29.12 7.26 3.46
C GLY A 74 -29.77 6.50 4.60
N LYS A 75 -28.96 6.08 5.59
CA LYS A 75 -29.35 5.27 6.76
C LYS A 75 -30.72 5.59 7.37
N PRO A 76 -31.13 6.87 7.55
CA PRO A 76 -32.40 7.17 8.21
C PRO A 76 -33.66 6.73 7.46
N GLN A 77 -33.54 6.32 6.20
CA GLN A 77 -34.63 5.81 5.37
C GLN A 77 -34.79 4.28 5.45
N VAL A 78 -33.83 3.56 6.06
CA VAL A 78 -33.85 2.09 6.10
C VAL A 78 -34.68 1.60 7.29
N ASP A 79 -35.60 0.67 6.99
CA ASP A 79 -36.36 -0.05 8.00
C ASP A 79 -35.71 -1.40 8.32
N ILE A 80 -35.55 -1.68 9.62
CA ILE A 80 -35.04 -2.97 10.08
C ILE A 80 -36.24 -3.85 10.38
N VAL A 81 -36.42 -4.89 9.58
CA VAL A 81 -37.49 -5.87 9.74
C VAL A 81 -37.10 -6.91 10.79
N ASN A 82 -35.87 -7.41 10.70
CA ASN A 82 -35.34 -8.42 11.59
C ASN A 82 -33.82 -8.27 11.69
N PHE A 83 -33.22 -8.66 12.81
CA PHE A 83 -31.77 -8.64 12.98
C PHE A 83 -31.31 -9.56 14.11
N GLU A 84 -30.05 -9.97 14.05
CA GLU A 84 -29.38 -10.71 15.12
C GLU A 84 -28.03 -10.05 15.38
N ILE A 85 -27.76 -9.77 16.66
CA ILE A 85 -26.47 -9.24 17.11
C ILE A 85 -25.80 -10.32 17.93
N ASP A 86 -24.53 -10.60 17.63
CA ASP A 86 -23.67 -11.41 18.49
C ASP A 86 -23.40 -10.62 19.79
N PRO A 87 -23.87 -11.09 20.96
CA PRO A 87 -23.68 -10.38 22.21
C PRO A 87 -22.22 -10.34 22.68
N GLY A 88 -21.36 -11.23 22.18
CA GLY A 88 -19.93 -11.28 22.51
C GLY A 88 -19.10 -10.26 21.74
N THR A 89 -19.45 -9.98 20.49
CA THR A 89 -18.68 -9.07 19.62
C THR A 89 -19.39 -7.76 19.31
N GLY A 90 -20.70 -7.68 19.55
CA GLY A 90 -21.55 -6.55 19.18
C GLY A 90 -21.86 -6.48 17.68
N GLU A 91 -21.46 -7.48 16.90
CA GLU A 91 -21.65 -7.50 15.46
C GLU A 91 -23.09 -7.88 15.11
N MET A 92 -23.72 -7.10 14.25
CA MET A 92 -24.97 -7.48 13.58
C MET A 92 -24.65 -8.54 12.53
N ILE A 93 -24.72 -9.81 12.94
CA ILE A 93 -24.40 -10.98 12.11
C ILE A 93 -25.54 -11.36 11.16
N TYR A 94 -26.74 -10.83 11.39
CA TYR A 94 -27.86 -10.96 10.46
C TYR A 94 -28.71 -9.69 10.48
N ALA A 95 -29.16 -9.27 9.31
CA ALA A 95 -30.18 -8.22 9.19
C ALA A 95 -31.04 -8.45 7.96
N GLN A 96 -32.36 -8.25 8.12
CA GLN A 96 -33.33 -8.07 7.07
C GLN A 96 -33.82 -6.63 7.10
N LEU A 97 -33.71 -5.98 5.95
CA LEU A 97 -33.89 -4.55 5.78
C LEU A 97 -34.85 -4.27 4.62
N ASP A 98 -35.76 -3.33 4.84
CA ASP A 98 -36.65 -2.77 3.83
C ASP A 98 -36.22 -1.32 3.49
N ASP A 99 -36.74 -0.78 2.39
CA ASP A 99 -36.36 0.53 1.85
C ASP A 99 -34.85 0.66 1.58
N MET A 100 -34.22 -0.42 1.10
CA MET A 100 -32.80 -0.45 0.76
C MET A 100 -32.55 -0.03 -0.69
N ASP A 101 -31.58 0.85 -0.94
CA ASP A 101 -31.13 1.09 -2.31
C ASP A 101 -29.90 0.26 -2.66
N ILE A 102 -30.04 -0.46 -3.77
CA ILE A 102 -29.04 -1.37 -4.32
C ILE A 102 -28.44 -0.73 -5.56
N ARG A 103 -27.14 -0.86 -5.70
CA ARG A 103 -26.35 -0.20 -6.73
C ARG A 103 -25.53 -1.21 -7.51
N SER A 104 -25.47 -1.03 -8.83
CA SER A 104 -24.46 -1.67 -9.67
C SER A 104 -23.51 -0.63 -10.25
N GLU A 105 -22.22 -0.94 -10.19
CA GLU A 105 -21.15 -0.05 -10.63
C GLU A 105 -20.24 -0.80 -11.60
N GLN A 106 -19.88 -0.15 -12.71
CA GLN A 106 -18.75 -0.52 -13.53
C GLN A 106 -17.75 0.63 -13.54
N ARG A 107 -16.52 0.33 -13.13
CA ARG A 107 -15.37 1.20 -13.22
C ARG A 107 -14.37 0.66 -14.25
N PHE A 108 -13.74 1.57 -14.97
CA PHE A 108 -12.66 1.30 -15.89
C PHE A 108 -11.53 2.31 -15.69
N ASP A 109 -10.31 1.82 -15.60
CA ASP A 109 -9.08 2.62 -15.56
C ASP A 109 -8.15 2.22 -16.72
N GLU A 110 -7.52 3.21 -17.35
CA GLU A 110 -6.28 3.05 -18.12
C GLU A 110 -5.13 3.55 -17.26
N LEU A 111 -4.10 2.73 -17.07
CA LEU A 111 -2.98 2.98 -16.17
C LEU A 111 -1.67 2.81 -16.95
N GLU A 112 -0.80 3.80 -16.86
CA GLU A 112 0.54 3.75 -17.44
C GLU A 112 1.56 4.07 -16.33
N THR A 113 2.66 3.31 -16.28
CA THR A 113 3.82 3.65 -15.46
C THR A 113 5.07 3.53 -16.30
N GLU A 114 5.76 4.65 -16.48
CA GLU A 114 7.05 4.72 -17.16
C GLU A 114 8.16 4.95 -16.13
N PHE A 115 9.27 4.23 -16.26
CA PHE A 115 10.45 4.38 -15.44
C PHE A 115 11.69 4.51 -16.32
N LYS A 116 12.50 5.53 -16.06
CA LYS A 116 13.75 5.82 -16.76
C LYS A 116 14.85 6.02 -15.72
N GLN A 117 16.01 5.41 -15.93
CA GLN A 117 17.18 5.61 -15.09
C GLN A 117 18.43 5.71 -15.95
N MET A 118 19.31 6.63 -15.58
CA MET A 118 20.66 6.72 -16.11
C MET A 118 21.63 7.00 -14.97
N THR A 119 22.69 6.19 -14.87
CA THR A 119 23.74 6.33 -13.85
C THR A 119 25.10 6.28 -14.51
N PHE A 120 25.98 7.21 -14.14
CA PHE A 120 27.37 7.25 -14.56
C PHE A 120 28.27 7.10 -13.34
N GLY A 121 29.13 6.09 -13.38
CA GLY A 121 30.08 5.76 -12.33
C GLY A 121 31.53 5.90 -12.81
N VAL A 122 32.39 6.33 -11.91
CA VAL A 122 33.85 6.39 -12.10
C VAL A 122 34.53 5.73 -10.92
N LYS A 123 35.29 4.68 -11.18
CA LYS A 123 36.24 4.12 -10.22
C LYS A 123 37.65 4.45 -10.66
N HIS A 124 38.49 4.91 -9.75
CA HIS A 124 39.87 5.26 -10.06
C HIS A 124 40.83 4.82 -8.95
N GLU A 125 41.90 4.15 -9.34
CA GLU A 125 43.00 3.76 -8.45
C GLU A 125 44.15 4.78 -8.58
N PHE A 126 44.30 5.69 -7.61
CA PHE A 126 45.41 6.65 -7.62
C PHE A 126 46.75 6.00 -7.27
N SER A 127 46.69 4.93 -6.48
CA SER A 127 47.82 4.06 -6.11
C SER A 127 47.28 2.74 -5.56
N ASP A 128 48.18 1.81 -5.23
CA ASP A 128 47.81 0.53 -4.57
C ASP A 128 47.07 0.72 -3.23
N ARG A 129 47.15 1.91 -2.62
CA ARG A 129 46.56 2.22 -1.31
C ARG A 129 45.45 3.25 -1.35
N LEU A 130 45.24 3.97 -2.46
CA LEU A 130 44.26 5.07 -2.53
C LEU A 130 43.34 4.88 -3.72
N ARG A 131 42.05 4.70 -3.43
CA ARG A 131 41.00 4.44 -4.41
C ARG A 131 39.88 5.47 -4.29
N PHE A 132 39.21 5.73 -5.41
CA PHE A 132 38.05 6.60 -5.51
C PHE A 132 36.90 5.88 -6.22
N ASP A 133 35.69 6.11 -5.71
CA ASP A 133 34.43 5.64 -6.31
C ASP A 133 33.43 6.81 -6.29
N GLY A 134 33.10 7.30 -7.49
CA GLY A 134 32.15 8.39 -7.69
C GLY A 134 30.98 7.95 -8.55
N LEU A 135 29.79 8.46 -8.24
CA LEU A 135 28.56 8.15 -8.95
C LEU A 135 27.71 9.40 -9.11
N ILE A 136 27.14 9.59 -10.29
CA ILE A 136 26.02 10.51 -10.52
C ILE A 136 24.88 9.74 -11.20
N GLY A 137 23.65 10.04 -10.83
CA GLY A 137 22.50 9.32 -11.35
C GLY A 137 21.23 10.13 -11.32
N ARG A 138 20.34 9.84 -12.26
CA ARG A 138 18.97 10.34 -12.26
C ARG A 138 18.00 9.21 -12.60
N ALA A 139 16.92 9.10 -11.84
CA ALA A 139 15.81 8.20 -12.10
C ALA A 139 14.50 8.99 -12.10
N GLU A 140 13.59 8.66 -13.01
CA GLU A 140 12.29 9.28 -13.17
C GLU A 140 11.23 8.18 -13.25
N SER A 141 10.16 8.32 -12.47
CA SER A 141 8.99 7.46 -12.51
C SER A 141 7.75 8.30 -12.71
N SER A 142 7.03 8.03 -13.79
CA SER A 142 5.86 8.78 -14.21
C SER A 142 4.66 7.83 -14.26
N PHE A 143 3.72 8.01 -13.34
CA PHE A 143 2.44 7.32 -13.32
C PHE A 143 1.36 8.20 -13.94
N ALA A 144 0.56 7.61 -14.82
CA ALA A 144 -0.59 8.25 -15.42
C ALA A 144 -1.82 7.35 -15.31
N ASN A 145 -2.92 7.91 -14.86
CA ASN A 145 -4.27 7.37 -15.04
C ASN A 145 -5.06 8.36 -15.90
N PRO A 146 -4.87 8.36 -17.23
CA PRO A 146 -5.51 9.32 -18.11
C PRO A 146 -7.03 9.13 -18.21
N VAL A 147 -7.52 7.90 -17.99
CA VAL A 147 -8.93 7.55 -18.08
C VAL A 147 -9.33 6.78 -16.84
N GLN A 148 -10.10 7.40 -15.96
CA GLN A 148 -10.84 6.72 -14.91
C GLN A 148 -12.31 7.08 -15.03
N VAL A 149 -13.13 6.10 -15.40
CA VAL A 149 -14.58 6.26 -15.54
C VAL A 149 -15.27 5.29 -14.60
N SER A 150 -16.27 5.75 -13.86
CA SER A 150 -17.17 4.89 -13.09
C SER A 150 -18.61 5.27 -13.41
N ALA A 151 -19.34 4.34 -14.01
CA ALA A 151 -20.77 4.47 -14.23
C ALA A 151 -21.51 3.65 -13.18
N ILE A 152 -22.63 4.19 -12.72
CA ILE A 152 -23.40 3.66 -11.62
C ILE A 152 -24.88 3.72 -11.97
N ILE A 153 -25.60 2.63 -11.73
CA ILE A 153 -27.06 2.52 -11.82
C ILE A 153 -27.63 2.04 -10.50
N ASP A 154 -28.89 2.38 -10.24
CA ASP A 154 -29.52 2.14 -8.95
C ASP A 154 -30.89 1.46 -9.10
N ARG A 155 -31.24 0.70 -8.06
CA ARG A 155 -32.57 0.26 -7.72
C ARG A 155 -32.92 0.87 -6.37
N GLN A 156 -33.94 1.72 -6.34
CA GLN A 156 -34.38 2.38 -5.11
C GLN A 156 -35.51 1.62 -4.40
N ASN A 157 -35.59 1.75 -3.07
CA ASN A 157 -36.62 1.23 -2.17
C ASN A 157 -36.87 -0.28 -2.36
N VAL A 158 -35.83 -1.09 -2.13
CA VAL A 158 -35.94 -2.55 -2.17
C VAL A 158 -36.30 -3.10 -0.81
N ASP A 159 -37.38 -3.87 -0.79
CA ASP A 159 -37.80 -4.64 0.38
C ASP A 159 -37.18 -6.03 0.40
N GLY A 160 -36.97 -6.57 1.60
CA GLY A 160 -36.47 -7.92 1.82
C GLY A 160 -34.98 -8.11 1.55
N TYR A 161 -34.20 -7.03 1.41
CA TYR A 161 -32.75 -7.12 1.37
C TYR A 161 -32.25 -7.74 2.69
N SER A 162 -31.30 -8.68 2.62
CA SER A 162 -30.66 -9.21 3.83
C SER A 162 -29.24 -9.66 3.60
N TYR A 163 -28.46 -9.64 4.68
CA TYR A 163 -27.18 -10.33 4.78
C TYR A 163 -27.20 -11.27 6.00
N ASP A 164 -26.55 -12.42 5.88
CA ASP A 164 -26.49 -13.44 6.93
C ASP A 164 -25.08 -14.04 7.03
N PHE A 165 -24.40 -13.73 8.13
CA PHE A 165 -23.05 -14.21 8.47
C PHE A 165 -23.07 -15.41 9.43
N ARG A 166 -24.24 -15.91 9.85
CA ARG A 166 -24.36 -16.93 10.91
C ARG A 166 -23.73 -18.26 10.53
N GLU A 167 -23.84 -18.64 9.25
CA GLU A 167 -23.22 -19.85 8.71
C GLU A 167 -21.74 -19.64 8.33
N ASN A 168 -21.39 -18.46 7.81
CA ASN A 168 -20.04 -18.13 7.38
C ASN A 168 -19.75 -16.62 7.50
N ARG A 169 -18.73 -16.27 8.28
CA ARG A 169 -18.31 -14.88 8.52
C ARG A 169 -17.62 -14.20 7.33
N ASN A 170 -17.11 -14.96 6.38
CA ASN A 170 -16.35 -14.46 5.22
C ASN A 170 -17.20 -14.41 3.96
N LEU A 171 -18.15 -15.35 3.84
CA LEU A 171 -19.04 -15.49 2.70
C LEU A 171 -20.50 -15.43 3.19
N PRO A 172 -21.00 -14.24 3.58
CA PRO A 172 -22.38 -14.10 4.01
C PRO A 172 -23.34 -14.47 2.88
N ALA A 173 -24.48 -15.08 3.22
CA ALA A 173 -25.59 -15.18 2.28
C ALA A 173 -26.22 -13.79 2.12
N ILE A 174 -26.23 -13.25 0.91
CA ILE A 174 -26.85 -11.96 0.61
C ILE A 174 -28.07 -12.18 -0.27
N ASN A 175 -29.25 -11.84 0.25
CA ASN A 175 -30.46 -11.71 -0.54
C ASN A 175 -30.62 -10.24 -0.96
N TRP A 176 -30.68 -10.00 -2.26
CA TRP A 176 -30.79 -8.66 -2.81
C TRP A 176 -32.21 -8.11 -2.84
N GLY A 177 -33.23 -8.91 -2.53
CA GLY A 177 -34.66 -8.51 -2.52
C GLY A 177 -35.34 -8.51 -3.90
N PHE A 178 -34.57 -8.65 -4.98
CA PHE A 178 -35.07 -8.72 -6.36
C PHE A 178 -34.11 -9.49 -7.26
N ASN A 179 -34.51 -9.74 -8.51
CA ASN A 179 -33.62 -10.35 -9.51
C ASN A 179 -32.61 -9.31 -10.04
N VAL A 180 -31.39 -9.31 -9.49
CA VAL A 180 -30.30 -8.41 -9.88
C VAL A 180 -29.81 -8.61 -11.32
N ALA A 181 -30.16 -9.73 -11.96
CA ALA A 181 -29.84 -10.02 -13.36
C ALA A 181 -30.90 -9.51 -14.36
N ASP A 182 -32.04 -8.96 -13.89
CA ASP A 182 -33.09 -8.41 -14.76
C ASP A 182 -32.89 -6.91 -15.00
N PRO A 183 -32.55 -6.47 -16.24
CA PRO A 183 -32.30 -5.05 -16.54
C PRO A 183 -33.54 -4.17 -16.40
N THR A 184 -34.76 -4.74 -16.37
CA THR A 184 -35.99 -3.96 -16.18
C THR A 184 -36.20 -3.50 -14.74
N GLN A 185 -35.46 -4.08 -13.79
CA GLN A 185 -35.52 -3.67 -12.38
C GLN A 185 -34.61 -2.49 -12.09
N TRP A 186 -33.63 -2.20 -12.94
CA TRP A 186 -32.64 -1.14 -12.71
C TRP A 186 -33.07 0.19 -13.33
N SER A 187 -32.49 1.29 -12.84
CA SER A 187 -32.76 2.62 -13.35
C SER A 187 -31.51 3.51 -13.34
N VAL A 188 -31.51 4.51 -14.23
CA VAL A 188 -30.60 5.65 -14.16
C VAL A 188 -31.41 6.81 -13.58
N VAL A 189 -31.12 7.16 -12.33
CA VAL A 189 -31.77 8.29 -11.65
C VAL A 189 -30.95 9.54 -11.94
N GLY A 190 -31.42 10.33 -12.91
CA GLY A 190 -30.74 11.54 -13.35
C GLY A 190 -30.71 12.68 -12.31
N PRO A 191 -30.17 13.86 -12.65
CA PRO A 191 -29.84 14.92 -11.69
C PRO A 191 -31.05 15.63 -11.10
N THR A 192 -32.25 15.38 -11.61
CA THR A 192 -33.52 15.89 -11.09
C THR A 192 -34.33 14.83 -10.35
N GLY A 193 -33.84 13.58 -10.32
CA GLY A 193 -34.49 12.46 -9.66
C GLY A 193 -34.30 12.49 -8.14
N ALA A 194 -35.03 11.58 -7.47
CA ALA A 194 -34.93 11.35 -6.04
C ALA A 194 -33.53 10.85 -5.65
N GLN A 195 -33.09 11.17 -4.44
CA GLN A 195 -31.86 10.60 -3.89
C GLN A 195 -32.07 9.14 -3.51
N PRO A 196 -31.03 8.30 -3.58
CA PRO A 196 -29.71 8.54 -4.14
C PRO A 196 -29.73 8.50 -5.68
N ARG A 197 -29.02 9.44 -6.30
CA ARG A 197 -28.92 9.52 -7.76
C ARG A 197 -27.87 8.56 -8.32
N SER A 198 -28.08 8.15 -9.56
CA SER A 198 -27.09 7.44 -10.38
C SER A 198 -25.95 8.37 -10.73
N GLU A 199 -24.74 7.85 -10.82
CA GLU A 199 -23.52 8.65 -10.92
C GLU A 199 -22.71 8.27 -12.15
N LEU A 200 -22.11 9.27 -12.79
CA LEU A 200 -21.05 9.08 -13.76
C LEU A 200 -19.85 9.90 -13.29
N ARG A 201 -18.85 9.18 -12.80
CA ARG A 201 -17.61 9.75 -12.30
C ARG A 201 -16.55 9.65 -13.40
N ILE A 202 -15.89 10.76 -13.68
CA ILE A 202 -14.78 10.80 -14.63
C ILE A 202 -13.65 11.61 -13.99
N SER A 203 -12.47 11.02 -13.96
CA SER A 203 -11.27 11.65 -13.44
C SER A 203 -10.02 11.18 -14.16
N SER A 204 -8.95 11.93 -13.99
CA SER A 204 -7.59 11.54 -14.34
C SER A 204 -6.63 11.99 -13.25
N ASN A 205 -5.56 11.22 -13.05
CA ASN A 205 -4.54 11.53 -12.05
C ASN A 205 -3.15 11.17 -12.57
N PHE A 206 -2.18 12.02 -12.26
CA PHE A 206 -0.80 11.91 -12.70
C PHE A 206 0.12 12.11 -11.50
N GLN A 207 1.20 11.34 -11.45
CA GLN A 207 2.22 11.43 -10.42
C GLN A 207 3.59 11.27 -11.07
N GLU A 208 4.44 12.27 -10.91
CA GLU A 208 5.84 12.24 -11.34
C GLU A 208 6.73 12.19 -10.10
N ASN A 209 7.78 11.38 -10.16
CA ASN A 209 8.76 11.20 -9.10
C ASN A 209 10.16 11.20 -9.72
N VAL A 210 11.03 12.10 -9.27
CA VAL A 210 12.39 12.24 -9.78
C VAL A 210 13.37 12.07 -8.63
N TYR A 211 14.37 11.22 -8.83
CA TYR A 211 15.48 11.03 -7.90
C TYR A 211 16.78 11.42 -8.60
N THR A 212 17.50 12.38 -8.05
CA THR A 212 18.84 12.76 -8.50
C THR A 212 19.84 12.45 -7.39
N THR A 213 20.94 11.78 -7.71
CA THR A 213 21.98 11.41 -6.73
C THR A 213 23.36 11.76 -7.24
N GLY A 214 24.23 12.21 -6.34
CA GLY A 214 25.65 12.43 -6.57
C GLY A 214 26.44 11.99 -5.34
N GLU A 215 27.47 11.17 -5.54
CA GLU A 215 28.29 10.61 -4.46
C GLU A 215 29.77 10.60 -4.86
N ALA A 216 30.64 10.83 -3.88
CA ALA A 216 32.10 10.80 -4.04
C ALA A 216 32.72 10.16 -2.80
N ASN A 217 33.40 9.04 -3.00
CA ASN A 217 33.93 8.20 -1.93
C ASN A 217 35.42 7.94 -2.14
N PHE A 218 36.17 7.99 -1.05
CA PHE A 218 37.60 7.70 -1.00
C PHE A 218 37.86 6.55 -0.04
N GLU A 219 38.81 5.72 -0.41
CA GLU A 219 39.28 4.58 0.38
C GLU A 219 40.81 4.61 0.42
N PHE A 220 41.36 4.53 1.63
CA PHE A 220 42.79 4.60 1.89
C PHE A 220 43.26 3.44 2.79
N ASP A 221 44.08 2.56 2.26
CA ASP A 221 44.69 1.47 3.00
C ASP A 221 45.85 2.01 3.85
N LEU A 222 45.57 2.28 5.12
CA LEU A 222 46.56 2.75 6.08
C LEU A 222 47.60 1.66 6.39
N SER A 223 47.16 0.39 6.39
CA SER A 223 48.01 -0.79 6.55
C SER A 223 47.39 -2.02 5.89
N SER A 224 48.02 -3.19 5.97
CA SER A 224 47.46 -4.43 5.42
C SER A 224 46.20 -4.93 6.14
N TRP A 225 45.91 -4.41 7.34
CA TRP A 225 44.79 -4.85 8.17
C TRP A 225 43.77 -3.73 8.44
N LEU A 226 44.04 -2.50 7.99
CA LEU A 226 43.24 -1.31 8.31
C LEU A 226 43.08 -0.40 7.10
N THR A 227 41.82 -0.13 6.76
CA THR A 227 41.42 0.75 5.67
C THR A 227 40.54 1.88 6.19
N LEU A 228 40.82 3.11 5.80
CA LEU A 228 40.01 4.29 6.13
C LEU A 228 39.15 4.67 4.93
N LYS A 229 37.89 4.99 5.17
CA LYS A 229 36.93 5.43 4.16
C LYS A 229 36.32 6.76 4.56
N ALA A 230 36.14 7.63 3.58
CA ALA A 230 35.41 8.87 3.76
C ALA A 230 34.65 9.21 2.47
N GLY A 231 33.48 9.81 2.59
CA GLY A 231 32.70 10.18 1.42
C GLY A 231 31.65 11.24 1.69
N VAL A 232 31.17 11.83 0.61
CA VAL A 232 30.10 12.83 0.60
C VAL A 232 29.05 12.43 -0.41
N SER A 233 27.79 12.79 -0.13
CA SER A 233 26.67 12.52 -1.01
C SER A 233 25.66 13.65 -0.98
N ARG A 234 25.02 13.91 -2.12
CA ARG A 234 23.82 14.75 -2.23
C ARG A 234 22.74 13.98 -2.99
N LYS A 235 21.55 13.92 -2.42
CA LYS A 235 20.36 13.27 -3.01
C LYS A 235 19.24 14.29 -3.03
N GLU A 236 18.48 14.31 -4.11
CA GLU A 236 17.31 15.16 -4.27
C GLU A 236 16.17 14.29 -4.78
N TYR A 237 15.04 14.37 -4.10
CA TYR A 237 13.81 13.70 -4.46
C TYR A 237 12.70 14.73 -4.71
N GLU A 238 12.11 14.70 -5.89
CA GLU A 238 11.00 15.55 -6.29
C GLU A 238 9.76 14.70 -6.53
N SER A 239 8.60 15.11 -6.00
CA SER A 239 7.32 14.44 -6.18
C SER A 239 6.25 15.45 -6.57
N SER A 240 5.62 15.27 -7.73
CA SER A 240 4.59 16.15 -8.27
C SER A 240 3.33 15.34 -8.61
N SER A 241 2.20 15.73 -8.03
CA SER A 241 0.89 15.11 -8.28
C SER A 241 -0.07 16.11 -8.90
N ARG A 242 -0.91 15.65 -9.84
CA ARG A 242 -1.92 16.46 -10.52
C ARG A 242 -3.18 15.62 -10.78
N ALA A 243 -4.35 16.19 -10.55
CA ALA A 243 -5.62 15.52 -10.86
C ALA A 243 -6.62 16.43 -11.56
N PHE A 244 -7.45 15.81 -12.38
CA PHE A 244 -8.59 16.44 -13.03
C PHE A 244 -9.82 15.57 -12.79
N ALA A 245 -10.97 16.23 -12.72
CA ALA A 245 -12.23 15.55 -12.60
C ALA A 245 -13.31 16.35 -13.28
N ARG A 246 -14.37 15.65 -13.64
CA ARG A 246 -15.63 16.28 -14.01
C ARG A 246 -16.19 17.10 -12.83
N PRO A 247 -16.85 18.26 -13.04
CA PRO A 247 -17.30 19.12 -11.95
C PRO A 247 -18.30 18.49 -10.97
N ASN A 248 -19.07 17.50 -11.44
CA ASN A 248 -20.23 16.95 -10.72
C ASN A 248 -20.17 15.42 -10.56
N ASN A 249 -19.01 14.85 -10.22
CA ASN A 249 -18.84 13.39 -10.03
C ASN A 249 -19.89 12.77 -9.08
N ALA A 250 -20.30 13.49 -8.03
CA ALA A 250 -21.26 13.02 -7.03
C ALA A 250 -22.70 13.55 -7.22
N ASN A 251 -22.97 14.35 -8.27
CA ASN A 251 -24.21 15.12 -8.42
C ASN A 251 -25.11 14.65 -9.59
N GLY A 252 -25.02 13.37 -9.94
CA GLY A 252 -25.90 12.74 -10.92
C GLY A 252 -25.26 12.56 -12.30
N SER A 253 -25.43 11.37 -12.88
CA SER A 253 -25.28 11.15 -14.32
C SER A 253 -26.38 11.90 -15.08
N PRO A 254 -26.23 12.19 -16.40
CA PRO A 254 -27.36 12.68 -17.18
C PRO A 254 -28.53 11.68 -17.14
N ALA A 255 -29.75 12.17 -17.34
CA ALA A 255 -30.88 11.28 -17.62
C ALA A 255 -30.65 10.53 -18.94
N LEU A 256 -31.27 9.35 -19.10
CA LEU A 256 -31.25 8.67 -20.39
C LEU A 256 -32.07 9.45 -21.42
N PRO A 257 -31.57 9.65 -22.65
CA PRO A 257 -32.33 10.25 -23.74
C PRO A 257 -33.62 9.47 -24.04
N ALA A 258 -34.61 10.19 -24.59
CA ALA A 258 -35.87 9.57 -24.98
C ALA A 258 -35.65 8.43 -26.00
N GLY A 259 -36.26 7.27 -25.76
CA GLY A 259 -36.11 6.08 -26.60
C GLY A 259 -34.95 5.15 -26.20
N THR A 260 -34.09 5.56 -25.26
CA THR A 260 -33.07 4.69 -24.67
C THR A 260 -33.66 3.89 -23.51
N THR A 261 -33.39 2.58 -23.48
CA THR A 261 -33.83 1.69 -22.40
C THR A 261 -32.64 1.30 -21.52
N ILE A 262 -32.89 0.88 -20.28
CA ILE A 262 -31.83 0.40 -19.39
C ILE A 262 -31.12 -0.81 -19.99
N ALA A 263 -31.86 -1.74 -20.58
CA ALA A 263 -31.30 -2.90 -21.28
C ALA A 263 -30.37 -2.53 -22.44
N SER A 264 -30.53 -1.36 -23.07
CA SER A 264 -29.66 -0.89 -24.16
C SER A 264 -28.35 -0.24 -23.69
N VAL A 265 -28.21 0.06 -22.39
CA VAL A 265 -27.03 0.73 -21.81
C VAL A 265 -26.41 -0.06 -20.66
N THR A 266 -26.77 -1.33 -20.55
CA THR A 266 -26.28 -2.27 -19.54
C THR A 266 -25.95 -3.60 -20.20
N ASN A 267 -25.11 -4.39 -19.56
CA ASN A 267 -24.86 -5.78 -19.92
C ASN A 267 -24.83 -6.66 -18.67
N LEU A 268 -24.94 -7.97 -18.87
CA LEU A 268 -24.92 -8.93 -17.76
C LEU A 268 -23.47 -9.32 -17.47
N LEU A 269 -23.03 -9.15 -16.23
CA LEU A 269 -21.83 -9.79 -15.72
C LEU A 269 -22.19 -11.21 -15.30
N GLU A 270 -21.43 -12.20 -15.75
CA GLU A 270 -21.67 -13.62 -15.45
C GLU A 270 -20.42 -14.26 -14.83
N GLY A 271 -20.62 -15.36 -14.10
CA GLY A 271 -19.54 -16.20 -13.59
C GLY A 271 -18.86 -15.66 -12.33
N PHE A 272 -19.46 -14.70 -11.63
CA PHE A 272 -19.00 -14.28 -10.31
C PHE A 272 -19.07 -15.45 -9.33
N GLY A 273 -18.09 -15.52 -8.43
CA GLY A 273 -18.06 -16.57 -7.42
C GLY A 273 -17.49 -17.90 -7.91
N ARG A 274 -16.87 -17.96 -9.11
CA ARG A 274 -16.24 -19.21 -9.56
C ARG A 274 -15.15 -19.64 -8.58
N ASN A 275 -15.26 -20.85 -8.06
CA ASN A 275 -14.38 -21.42 -7.02
C ASN A 275 -14.37 -20.65 -5.70
N LEU A 276 -15.31 -19.72 -5.52
CA LEU A 276 -15.73 -19.24 -4.21
C LEU A 276 -16.92 -20.10 -3.83
N ASP A 277 -16.84 -20.84 -2.73
CA ASP A 277 -17.92 -21.69 -2.22
C ASP A 277 -19.08 -20.84 -1.68
N LEU A 278 -19.70 -20.06 -2.56
CA LEU A 278 -20.75 -19.11 -2.21
C LEU A 278 -21.97 -19.86 -1.63
N PRO A 279 -22.63 -19.28 -0.61
CA PRO A 279 -23.87 -19.84 -0.09
C PRO A 279 -24.91 -20.04 -1.19
N SER A 280 -25.72 -21.10 -1.05
CA SER A 280 -26.80 -21.38 -1.99
C SER A 280 -27.76 -20.19 -2.10
N GLY A 281 -28.17 -19.85 -3.32
CA GLY A 281 -29.03 -18.69 -3.59
C GLY A 281 -28.29 -17.36 -3.77
N SER A 282 -26.96 -17.33 -3.58
CA SER A 282 -26.15 -16.14 -3.87
C SER A 282 -26.19 -15.77 -5.35
N ALA A 283 -26.22 -14.46 -5.64
CA ALA A 283 -26.12 -13.98 -7.01
C ALA A 283 -24.73 -14.26 -7.61
N THR A 284 -24.68 -14.99 -8.73
CA THR A 284 -23.46 -15.27 -9.51
C THR A 284 -23.39 -14.45 -10.81
N SER A 285 -24.41 -13.64 -11.05
CA SER A 285 -24.52 -12.71 -12.17
C SER A 285 -25.37 -11.51 -11.78
N TRP A 286 -25.10 -10.35 -12.38
CA TRP A 286 -25.92 -9.14 -12.20
C TRP A 286 -25.76 -8.18 -13.39
N VAL A 287 -26.76 -7.32 -13.57
CA VAL A 287 -26.73 -6.25 -14.57
C VAL A 287 -25.74 -5.19 -14.13
N ARG A 288 -24.79 -4.85 -14.99
CA ARG A 288 -23.87 -3.73 -14.80
C ARG A 288 -24.05 -2.68 -15.91
N PRO A 289 -23.68 -1.42 -15.65
CA PRO A 289 -23.57 -0.40 -16.71
C PRO A 289 -22.71 -0.90 -17.87
N ASP A 290 -23.00 -0.48 -19.09
CA ASP A 290 -22.13 -0.69 -20.26
C ASP A 290 -21.49 0.65 -20.63
N LEU A 291 -20.20 0.81 -20.32
CA LEU A 291 -19.49 2.07 -20.55
C LEU A 291 -19.48 2.49 -22.03
N ALA A 292 -19.38 1.54 -22.97
CA ALA A 292 -19.34 1.86 -24.40
C ALA A 292 -20.73 2.33 -24.91
N ALA A 293 -21.79 1.67 -24.45
CA ALA A 293 -23.16 2.08 -24.77
C ALA A 293 -23.49 3.44 -24.13
N LEU A 294 -23.12 3.66 -22.87
CA LEU A 294 -23.29 4.95 -22.19
C LEU A 294 -22.48 6.06 -22.88
N GLN A 295 -21.26 5.77 -23.35
CA GLN A 295 -20.47 6.71 -24.13
C GLN A 295 -21.19 7.10 -25.43
N SER A 296 -21.83 6.14 -26.10
CA SER A 296 -22.57 6.40 -27.34
C SER A 296 -23.81 7.27 -27.11
N VAL A 297 -24.47 7.12 -25.96
CA VAL A 297 -25.70 7.83 -25.61
C VAL A 297 -25.43 9.22 -25.05
N TRP A 298 -24.44 9.36 -24.17
CA TRP A 298 -24.14 10.63 -23.50
C TRP A 298 -22.99 11.41 -24.12
N ASN A 299 -22.17 10.77 -24.96
CA ASN A 299 -20.94 11.35 -25.50
C ASN A 299 -20.02 11.89 -24.40
N TYR A 300 -19.86 11.15 -23.29
CA TYR A 300 -19.19 11.65 -22.09
C TYR A 300 -17.68 11.91 -22.27
N ASN A 301 -17.05 11.35 -23.30
CA ASN A 301 -15.66 11.65 -23.67
C ASN A 301 -15.49 12.95 -24.48
N CYS A 302 -16.55 13.75 -24.71
CA CYS A 302 -16.44 14.96 -25.53
C CYS A 302 -15.55 16.06 -24.93
N ASN A 303 -15.21 15.97 -23.63
CA ASN A 303 -14.54 17.02 -22.86
C ASN A 303 -15.24 18.39 -23.05
N CYS A 304 -16.57 18.38 -23.01
CA CYS A 304 -17.44 19.49 -23.34
C CYS A 304 -18.61 19.57 -22.34
N ASP A 305 -19.28 20.73 -22.32
CA ASP A 305 -20.59 20.83 -21.68
C ASP A 305 -21.68 20.67 -22.75
N THR A 306 -22.46 19.60 -22.63
CA THR A 306 -23.55 19.29 -23.57
C THR A 306 -24.78 20.18 -23.35
N GLY A 307 -24.82 20.97 -22.27
CA GLY A 307 -25.96 21.80 -21.89
C GLY A 307 -27.14 21.02 -21.27
N VAL A 308 -27.03 19.69 -21.18
CA VAL A 308 -27.99 18.84 -20.47
C VAL A 308 -27.63 18.82 -18.99
N ALA A 309 -28.63 18.78 -18.11
CA ALA A 309 -28.41 18.62 -16.67
C ALA A 309 -27.56 17.35 -16.41
N GLY A 310 -26.47 17.49 -15.66
CA GLY A 310 -25.54 16.41 -15.46
C GLY A 310 -24.77 16.01 -16.72
N GLY A 311 -24.65 16.88 -17.72
CA GLY A 311 -23.94 16.66 -18.99
C GLY A 311 -22.69 17.52 -19.22
N ASP A 312 -22.15 18.16 -18.17
CA ASP A 312 -20.82 18.81 -18.22
C ASP A 312 -19.73 17.77 -17.99
N PHE A 313 -19.04 17.34 -19.04
CA PHE A 313 -18.00 16.29 -18.99
C PHE A 313 -16.57 16.84 -19.08
N ARG A 314 -16.38 18.16 -18.94
CA ARG A 314 -15.05 18.75 -18.96
C ARG A 314 -14.22 18.23 -17.80
N LEU A 315 -12.97 17.85 -18.05
CA LEU A 315 -12.03 17.54 -16.97
C LEU A 315 -11.39 18.83 -16.46
N ILE A 316 -11.84 19.28 -15.30
CA ILE A 316 -11.38 20.51 -14.66
C ILE A 316 -10.48 20.14 -13.49
N GLY A 317 -9.29 20.75 -13.45
CA GLY A 317 -8.32 20.60 -12.37
C GLY A 317 -8.34 21.82 -11.45
N LEU A 318 -7.16 22.39 -11.19
CA LEU A 318 -6.95 23.51 -10.27
C LEU A 318 -7.81 24.76 -10.57
N ASN A 319 -8.13 25.00 -11.85
CA ASN A 319 -8.90 26.16 -12.30
C ASN A 319 -10.42 25.89 -12.27
N GLY A 320 -10.95 25.56 -11.09
CA GLY A 320 -12.41 25.57 -10.87
C GLY A 320 -13.05 24.25 -10.44
N ASN A 321 -12.27 23.21 -10.14
CA ASN A 321 -12.80 21.99 -9.51
C ASN A 321 -12.25 21.81 -8.10
N THR A 322 -13.06 22.18 -7.12
CA THR A 322 -12.69 22.09 -5.69
C THR A 322 -12.36 20.67 -5.24
N SER A 323 -12.89 19.64 -5.89
CA SER A 323 -12.60 18.24 -5.57
C SER A 323 -11.19 17.80 -5.95
N THR A 324 -10.51 18.55 -6.83
CA THR A 324 -9.17 18.17 -7.30
C THR A 324 -8.05 18.92 -6.60
N TYR A 325 -8.31 20.06 -5.95
CA TYR A 325 -7.27 20.96 -5.40
C TYR A 325 -6.27 20.21 -4.54
N GLY A 326 -6.78 19.38 -3.62
CA GLY A 326 -5.96 18.60 -2.72
C GLY A 326 -5.10 17.54 -3.40
N ASN A 327 -5.16 17.33 -4.72
CA ASN A 327 -4.27 16.43 -5.47
C ASN A 327 -3.16 17.19 -6.21
N TRP A 328 -3.19 18.53 -6.24
CA TRP A 328 -2.14 19.36 -6.82
C TRP A 328 -1.10 19.65 -5.74
N ARG A 329 0.05 18.97 -5.84
CA ARG A 329 1.08 18.93 -4.81
C ARG A 329 2.44 18.83 -5.46
N ASP A 330 3.42 19.54 -4.90
CA ASP A 330 4.83 19.47 -5.26
C ASP A 330 5.63 19.37 -3.96
N VAL A 331 6.48 18.36 -3.82
CA VAL A 331 7.37 18.21 -2.67
C VAL A 331 8.77 17.93 -3.17
N THR A 332 9.75 18.67 -2.66
CA THR A 332 11.16 18.49 -2.91
C THR A 332 11.87 18.21 -1.59
N GLU A 333 12.59 17.10 -1.52
CA GLU A 333 13.43 16.71 -0.37
C GLU A 333 14.89 16.61 -0.82
N THR A 334 15.78 17.35 -0.15
CA THR A 334 17.22 17.34 -0.43
C THR A 334 17.98 16.81 0.77
N ASP A 335 18.77 15.75 0.57
CA ASP A 335 19.67 15.19 1.57
C ASP A 335 21.12 15.46 1.20
N THR A 336 21.85 16.11 2.11
CA THR A 336 23.31 16.25 2.00
C THR A 336 23.97 15.51 3.15
N GLY A 337 24.93 14.64 2.84
CA GLY A 337 25.57 13.80 3.85
C GLY A 337 27.07 13.66 3.66
N ALA A 338 27.75 13.38 4.77
CA ALA A 338 29.17 13.05 4.82
C ALA A 338 29.41 11.92 5.81
N TYR A 339 30.40 11.07 5.56
CA TYR A 339 30.75 9.99 6.48
C TYR A 339 32.25 9.77 6.57
N VAL A 340 32.67 9.17 7.68
CA VAL A 340 34.01 8.62 7.89
C VAL A 340 33.87 7.24 8.54
N GLN A 341 34.67 6.28 8.10
CA GLN A 341 34.64 4.89 8.55
C GLN A 341 36.05 4.29 8.57
N ALA A 342 36.29 3.37 9.50
CA ALA A 342 37.48 2.54 9.55
C ALA A 342 37.05 1.07 9.46
N ASP A 343 37.68 0.34 8.53
CA ASP A 343 37.48 -1.09 8.30
C ASP A 343 38.74 -1.82 8.72
N TRP A 344 38.58 -2.93 9.45
CA TRP A 344 39.71 -3.80 9.79
C TRP A 344 39.46 -5.24 9.36
N ASP A 345 40.54 -5.91 9.00
CA ASP A 345 40.60 -7.34 8.71
C ASP A 345 41.94 -7.89 9.22
N THR A 346 41.89 -8.67 10.29
CA THR A 346 43.09 -9.15 10.99
C THR A 346 42.82 -10.47 11.71
N GLU A 347 43.83 -10.97 12.41
CA GLU A 347 43.70 -12.11 13.32
C GLU A 347 44.01 -11.68 14.75
N VAL A 348 43.15 -12.06 15.70
CA VAL A 348 43.36 -11.86 17.13
C VAL A 348 43.44 -13.23 17.79
N MET A 349 44.59 -13.56 18.40
CA MET A 349 44.84 -14.88 18.99
C MET A 349 44.66 -16.05 18.00
N GLY A 350 44.96 -15.83 16.70
CA GLY A 350 44.79 -16.83 15.64
C GLY A 350 43.35 -17.02 15.17
N VAL A 351 42.42 -16.16 15.59
CA VAL A 351 41.02 -16.14 15.15
C VAL A 351 40.82 -14.98 14.17
N PRO A 352 40.23 -15.21 12.98
CA PRO A 352 39.82 -14.15 12.07
C PRO A 352 38.92 -13.13 12.78
N PHE A 353 39.30 -11.86 12.71
CA PHE A 353 38.67 -10.72 13.37
C PHE A 353 38.55 -9.56 12.38
N ARG A 354 37.33 -9.28 11.93
CA ARG A 354 37.05 -8.21 10.96
C ARG A 354 35.86 -7.38 11.37
N GLY A 355 35.77 -6.18 10.83
CA GLY A 355 34.65 -5.29 11.14
C GLY A 355 34.85 -3.88 10.63
N ASN A 356 33.91 -3.02 10.99
CA ASN A 356 33.97 -1.60 10.69
C ASN A 356 33.32 -0.76 11.79
N ILE A 357 33.80 0.47 11.92
CA ILE A 357 33.20 1.50 12.78
C ILE A 357 33.19 2.81 12.01
N GLY A 358 32.07 3.52 12.05
CA GLY A 358 31.93 4.77 11.32
C GLY A 358 30.84 5.66 11.86
N VAL A 359 30.83 6.89 11.36
CA VAL A 359 29.77 7.87 11.63
C VAL A 359 29.43 8.60 10.35
N ARG A 360 28.12 8.81 10.15
CA ARG A 360 27.57 9.62 9.06
C ARG A 360 26.78 10.78 9.64
N GLN A 361 26.98 11.97 9.09
CA GLN A 361 26.11 13.13 9.32
C GLN A 361 25.24 13.33 8.08
N VAL A 362 23.94 13.55 8.27
CA VAL A 362 23.01 13.89 7.18
C VAL A 362 22.23 15.13 7.58
N LYS A 363 22.03 16.04 6.63
CA LYS A 363 21.10 17.16 6.70
C LYS A 363 20.02 16.93 5.64
N THR A 364 18.75 17.03 6.03
CA THR A 364 17.61 16.91 5.14
C THR A 364 16.81 18.21 5.14
N GLU A 365 16.48 18.71 3.95
CA GLU A 365 15.70 19.92 3.70
C GLU A 365 14.46 19.54 2.88
N VAL A 366 13.28 20.01 3.28
CA VAL A 366 12.00 19.76 2.61
C VAL A 366 11.36 21.08 2.23
N ASP A 367 10.96 21.23 0.96
CA ASP A 367 10.08 22.29 0.45
C ASP A 367 8.82 21.62 -0.11
N ALA A 368 7.66 22.06 0.34
CA ALA A 368 6.39 21.52 -0.09
C ALA A 368 5.40 22.62 -0.47
N LEU A 369 4.72 22.43 -1.59
CA LEU A 369 3.62 23.24 -2.08
C LEU A 369 2.40 22.33 -2.30
N GLY A 370 1.25 22.77 -1.82
CA GLY A 370 -0.04 22.13 -2.10
C GLY A 370 -1.13 23.16 -2.34
N TYR A 371 -2.28 22.70 -2.82
CA TYR A 371 -3.45 23.57 -3.00
C TYR A 371 -4.62 23.08 -2.16
N SER A 372 -5.22 23.99 -1.40
CA SER A 372 -6.39 23.71 -0.57
C SER A 372 -7.58 24.57 -1.00
N ASN A 373 -8.79 24.13 -0.65
CA ASN A 373 -10.02 24.87 -0.94
C ASN A 373 -10.31 25.87 0.18
N VAL A 374 -10.24 27.17 -0.15
CA VAL A 374 -10.67 28.26 0.73
C VAL A 374 -11.82 28.99 0.05
N GLY A 375 -13.04 28.81 0.58
CA GLY A 375 -14.23 29.50 0.05
C GLY A 375 -14.56 29.20 -1.41
N GLY A 376 -14.19 28.03 -1.93
CA GLY A 376 -14.37 27.63 -3.32
C GLY A 376 -13.22 28.01 -4.25
N VAL A 377 -12.14 28.60 -3.72
CA VAL A 377 -10.96 29.05 -4.47
C VAL A 377 -9.75 28.18 -4.13
N ALA A 378 -8.98 27.81 -5.16
CA ALA A 378 -7.70 27.13 -4.98
C ALA A 378 -6.68 28.10 -4.37
N THR A 379 -6.26 27.82 -3.13
CA THR A 379 -5.28 28.64 -2.41
C THR A 379 -3.98 27.84 -2.25
N PRO A 380 -2.82 28.36 -2.69
CA PRO A 380 -1.54 27.70 -2.47
C PRO A 380 -1.18 27.73 -0.98
N VAL A 381 -0.69 26.61 -0.48
CA VAL A 381 -0.17 26.44 0.88
C VAL A 381 1.25 25.91 0.76
N ARG A 382 2.19 26.57 1.43
CA ARG A 382 3.60 26.19 1.45
C ARG A 382 4.01 25.75 2.84
N GLY A 383 4.92 24.79 2.92
CA GLY A 383 5.58 24.39 4.15
C GLY A 383 7.03 24.03 3.86
N GLU A 384 7.89 24.27 4.83
CA GLU A 384 9.32 23.99 4.77
C GLU A 384 9.72 23.26 6.05
N ASN A 385 10.73 22.39 5.98
CA ASN A 385 11.30 21.75 7.17
C ASN A 385 12.79 21.47 6.96
N GLU A 386 13.55 21.42 8.06
CA GLU A 386 14.98 21.13 8.06
C GLU A 386 15.34 20.33 9.33
N TYR A 387 16.10 19.25 9.17
CA TYR A 387 16.62 18.48 10.30
C TYR A 387 17.97 17.83 9.98
N ASP A 388 18.68 17.41 11.03
CA ASP A 388 19.97 16.74 10.92
C ASP A 388 20.05 15.50 11.82
N ASP A 389 20.85 14.53 11.37
CA ASP A 389 21.00 13.23 12.01
C ASP A 389 22.47 12.77 12.01
N THR A 390 22.98 12.44 13.21
CA THR A 390 24.28 11.78 13.42
C THR A 390 24.08 10.28 13.63
N LEU A 391 24.61 9.49 12.70
CA LEU A 391 24.37 8.05 12.56
C LEU A 391 25.67 7.26 12.75
N PRO A 392 26.11 6.99 14.00
CA PRO A 392 27.20 6.06 14.26
C PRO A 392 26.77 4.61 14.01
N SER A 393 27.71 3.79 13.56
CA SER A 393 27.53 2.35 13.36
C SER A 393 28.80 1.56 13.66
N LEU A 394 28.62 0.33 14.11
CA LEU A 394 29.65 -0.65 14.41
C LEU A 394 29.18 -2.01 13.91
N ASN A 395 30.04 -2.71 13.17
CA ASN A 395 29.87 -4.10 12.80
C ASN A 395 31.14 -4.88 13.13
N VAL A 396 31.00 -6.03 13.76
CA VAL A 396 32.11 -6.91 14.15
C VAL A 396 31.79 -8.34 13.74
N SER A 397 32.76 -9.07 13.20
CA SER A 397 32.67 -10.48 12.83
C SER A 397 33.91 -11.21 13.32
N ILE A 398 33.68 -12.33 13.99
CA ILE A 398 34.72 -13.22 14.52
C ILE A 398 34.46 -14.66 14.09
N GLU A 399 35.52 -15.42 13.84
CA GLU A 399 35.44 -16.85 13.52
C GLU A 399 36.14 -17.68 14.61
N PRO A 400 35.54 -17.85 15.81
CA PRO A 400 36.20 -18.44 16.98
C PRO A 400 36.70 -19.87 16.75
N VAL A 401 36.02 -20.62 15.88
CA VAL A 401 36.49 -21.90 15.34
C VAL A 401 36.12 -21.96 13.87
N LYS A 402 36.84 -22.79 13.12
CA LYS A 402 36.63 -22.94 11.69
C LYS A 402 35.15 -23.18 11.35
N ASP A 403 34.66 -22.44 10.36
CA ASP A 403 33.30 -22.53 9.81
C ASP A 403 32.20 -22.05 10.78
N LEU A 404 32.54 -21.48 11.94
CA LEU A 404 31.60 -20.86 12.88
C LEU A 404 31.86 -19.35 12.96
N ILE A 405 30.94 -18.54 12.45
CA ILE A 405 31.02 -17.08 12.44
C ILE A 405 30.06 -16.52 13.48
N VAL A 406 30.54 -15.58 14.30
CA VAL A 406 29.71 -14.76 15.19
C VAL A 406 29.79 -13.32 14.72
N ARG A 407 28.65 -12.63 14.61
CA ARG A 407 28.58 -11.22 14.24
C ARG A 407 27.83 -10.41 15.28
N VAL A 408 28.28 -9.18 15.48
CA VAL A 408 27.62 -8.19 16.34
C VAL A 408 27.49 -6.89 15.58
N GLY A 409 26.31 -6.27 15.63
CA GLY A 409 26.01 -4.97 15.05
C GLY A 409 25.41 -4.03 16.09
N ALA A 410 25.74 -2.75 16.01
CA ALA A 410 25.07 -1.69 16.75
C ALA A 410 25.06 -0.40 15.93
N ALA A 411 23.89 0.25 15.79
CA ALA A 411 23.77 1.47 14.99
C ALA A 411 22.65 2.39 15.46
N LYS A 412 22.79 3.68 15.17
CA LYS A 412 21.64 4.60 15.06
C LYS A 412 21.22 4.67 13.60
N VAL A 413 19.92 4.53 13.36
CA VAL A 413 19.32 4.51 12.03
C VAL A 413 18.15 5.48 11.94
N MET A 414 17.86 5.94 10.74
CA MET A 414 16.72 6.79 10.44
C MET A 414 16.00 6.35 9.17
N ALA A 415 14.72 6.68 9.06
CA ALA A 415 13.94 6.62 7.83
C ALA A 415 13.12 7.90 7.68
N ARG A 416 13.13 8.50 6.49
CA ARG A 416 12.38 9.73 6.21
C ARG A 416 10.87 9.44 6.13
N PRO A 417 9.99 10.38 6.52
CA PRO A 417 8.55 10.19 6.41
C PRO A 417 8.12 9.95 4.94
N PRO A 418 7.04 9.20 4.68
CA PRO A 418 6.48 9.11 3.34
C PRO A 418 6.12 10.51 2.83
N VAL A 419 6.55 10.86 1.62
CA VAL A 419 6.36 12.21 1.05
C VAL A 419 4.89 12.62 0.95
N THR A 420 3.97 11.66 0.82
CA THR A 420 2.53 11.91 0.89
C THR A 420 2.05 12.49 2.22
N SER A 421 2.82 12.32 3.29
CA SER A 421 2.57 12.90 4.62
C SER A 421 3.16 14.31 4.78
N LEU A 422 4.15 14.67 3.95
CA LEU A 422 4.84 15.97 3.94
C LEU A 422 4.13 17.02 3.07
N VAL A 423 2.82 16.86 2.86
CA VAL A 423 2.03 17.73 1.98
C VAL A 423 1.27 18.75 2.84
N PRO A 424 1.39 20.07 2.60
CA PRO A 424 0.76 21.11 3.42
C PRO A 424 -0.73 21.34 3.06
N VAL A 425 -1.47 20.29 2.67
CA VAL A 425 -2.89 20.41 2.28
C VAL A 425 -3.80 20.24 3.49
N PHE A 426 -4.85 21.05 3.57
CA PHE A 426 -5.92 20.88 4.54
C PHE A 426 -7.26 20.59 3.86
N THR A 427 -8.13 19.89 4.58
CA THR A 427 -9.50 19.62 4.12
C THR A 427 -10.49 19.93 5.23
N LEU A 428 -11.68 20.35 4.83
CA LEU A 428 -12.81 20.58 5.72
C LEU A 428 -14.07 20.03 5.05
N SER A 429 -14.84 19.22 5.78
CA SER A 429 -16.08 18.67 5.25
C SER A 429 -17.06 19.78 4.87
N ALA A 430 -17.90 19.48 3.87
CA ALA A 430 -18.99 20.35 3.47
C ALA A 430 -19.99 20.56 4.64
N VAL A 431 -20.71 21.68 4.60
CA VAL A 431 -21.81 21.93 5.53
C VAL A 431 -22.89 20.85 5.33
N GLY A 432 -23.37 20.24 6.41
CA GLY A 432 -24.37 19.16 6.34
C GLY A 432 -23.81 17.78 5.98
N ALA A 433 -22.48 17.59 6.01
CA ALA A 433 -21.90 16.27 5.82
C ALA A 433 -22.39 15.28 6.91
N ALA A 434 -22.60 14.01 6.54
CA ALA A 434 -23.00 12.96 7.47
C ALA A 434 -22.01 12.76 8.65
N THR A 435 -20.76 13.16 8.46
CA THR A 435 -19.75 13.27 9.52
C THR A 435 -18.93 14.52 9.28
N ASN A 436 -18.78 15.33 10.33
CA ASN A 436 -17.92 16.51 10.29
C ASN A 436 -16.46 16.08 10.43
N THR A 437 -15.66 16.30 9.38
CA THR A 437 -14.24 15.94 9.35
C THR A 437 -13.39 17.12 8.95
N ALA A 438 -12.20 17.22 9.52
CA ALA A 438 -11.18 18.18 9.15
C ALA A 438 -9.83 17.47 9.06
N SER A 439 -8.93 17.94 8.21
CA SER A 439 -7.56 17.42 8.19
C SER A 439 -6.57 18.51 7.89
N LEU A 440 -5.34 18.33 8.38
CA LEU A 440 -4.21 19.19 8.10
C LEU A 440 -2.99 18.29 7.87
N GLY A 441 -2.26 18.51 6.78
CA GLY A 441 -0.98 17.85 6.58
C GLY A 441 0.14 18.50 7.38
N ASN A 442 1.28 17.80 7.51
CA ASN A 442 2.36 18.22 8.39
C ASN A 442 3.72 18.09 7.68
N VAL A 443 4.29 19.21 7.27
CA VAL A 443 5.62 19.26 6.63
C VAL A 443 6.74 19.19 7.66
N GLU A 444 6.44 19.56 8.91
CA GLU A 444 7.38 19.61 10.04
C GLU A 444 7.64 18.24 10.68
N LEU A 445 7.24 17.14 10.01
CA LEU A 445 7.48 15.80 10.52
C LEU A 445 8.97 15.49 10.65
N GLU A 446 9.37 15.03 11.82
CA GLU A 446 10.69 14.42 12.02
C GLU A 446 10.74 13.00 11.43
N PRO A 447 11.92 12.50 11.04
CA PRO A 447 12.09 11.13 10.56
C PRO A 447 11.83 10.09 11.65
N TYR A 448 11.53 8.87 11.23
CA TYR A 448 11.59 7.70 12.10
C TYR A 448 13.04 7.50 12.54
N ARG A 449 13.27 7.23 13.83
CA ARG A 449 14.62 7.05 14.40
C ARG A 449 14.65 5.82 15.29
N ALA A 450 15.73 5.05 15.22
CA ALA A 450 15.92 3.87 16.04
C ALA A 450 17.39 3.64 16.42
N THR A 451 17.61 3.02 17.58
CA THR A 451 18.89 2.39 17.93
C THR A 451 18.75 0.88 17.80
N THR A 452 19.62 0.24 17.04
CA THR A 452 19.56 -1.20 16.74
C THR A 452 20.76 -1.93 17.31
N TYR A 453 20.53 -3.17 17.73
CA TYR A 453 21.53 -4.12 18.17
C TYR A 453 21.22 -5.48 17.57
N ASP A 454 22.24 -6.11 17.01
CA ASP A 454 22.11 -7.38 16.28
C ASP A 454 23.22 -8.34 16.72
N LEU A 455 22.88 -9.61 16.87
CA LEU A 455 23.79 -10.71 17.16
C LEU A 455 23.46 -11.87 16.23
N SER A 456 24.43 -12.39 15.48
CA SER A 456 24.26 -13.62 14.69
C SER A 456 25.33 -14.65 15.02
N VAL A 457 24.95 -15.92 14.90
CA VAL A 457 25.82 -17.08 14.94
C VAL A 457 25.50 -17.94 13.73
N GLU A 458 26.50 -18.20 12.88
CA GLU A 458 26.38 -18.89 11.61
C GLU A 458 27.36 -20.07 11.59
N TYR A 459 26.87 -21.29 11.36
CA TYR A 459 27.68 -22.50 11.29
C TYR A 459 27.57 -23.16 9.91
N TYR A 460 28.70 -23.20 9.20
CA TYR A 460 28.85 -23.76 7.86
C TYR A 460 29.41 -25.19 7.92
N PHE A 461 28.58 -26.14 8.35
CA PHE A 461 29.02 -27.47 8.75
C PHE A 461 29.33 -28.44 7.60
N ALA A 462 28.94 -28.10 6.38
CA ALA A 462 29.23 -28.88 5.16
C ALA A 462 29.17 -27.97 3.92
N PRO A 463 29.70 -28.40 2.77
CA PRO A 463 29.49 -27.69 1.50
C PRO A 463 28.00 -27.43 1.27
N GLU A 464 27.65 -26.19 0.94
CA GLU A 464 26.26 -25.77 0.69
C GLU A 464 25.31 -25.94 1.89
N ALA A 465 25.84 -26.08 3.11
CA ALA A 465 25.04 -26.22 4.32
C ALA A 465 25.30 -25.09 5.32
N LEU A 466 24.23 -24.58 5.92
CA LEU A 466 24.28 -23.51 6.92
C LEU A 466 23.19 -23.73 7.97
N LEU A 467 23.55 -23.56 9.24
CA LEU A 467 22.64 -23.30 10.34
C LEU A 467 22.96 -21.92 10.90
N SER A 468 21.99 -21.03 10.94
CA SER A 468 22.15 -19.71 11.55
C SER A 468 21.09 -19.44 12.60
N PHE A 469 21.48 -18.69 13.62
CA PHE A 469 20.61 -18.06 14.60
C PHE A 469 20.98 -16.58 14.68
N ALA A 470 19.99 -15.70 14.60
CA ALA A 470 20.17 -14.28 14.81
C ALA A 470 19.19 -13.78 15.88
N TYR A 471 19.63 -12.84 16.71
CA TYR A 471 18.80 -12.12 17.67
C TYR A 471 18.97 -10.63 17.41
N PHE A 472 17.87 -9.89 17.44
CA PHE A 472 17.88 -8.45 17.22
C PHE A 472 17.01 -7.72 18.23
N TYR A 473 17.40 -6.48 18.52
CA TYR A 473 16.67 -5.54 19.35
C TYR A 473 16.74 -4.15 18.72
N LYS A 474 15.61 -3.47 18.63
CA LYS A 474 15.47 -2.12 18.09
C LYS A 474 14.67 -1.29 19.09
N ASP A 475 15.20 -0.15 19.47
CA ASP A 475 14.48 0.85 20.25
C ASP A 475 14.10 2.02 19.34
N ILE A 476 12.82 2.11 18.99
CA ILE A 476 12.28 3.12 18.09
C ILE A 476 11.92 4.36 18.91
N SER A 477 12.69 5.44 18.76
CA SER A 477 12.50 6.67 19.54
C SER A 477 11.43 7.60 18.97
N THR A 478 11.29 7.62 17.63
CA THR A 478 10.37 8.50 16.91
C THR A 478 9.61 7.70 15.86
N TYR A 479 8.28 7.82 15.86
CA TYR A 479 7.37 7.14 14.94
C TYR A 479 6.34 8.11 14.37
N VAL A 480 6.09 8.10 13.07
CA VAL A 480 5.04 8.92 12.46
C VAL A 480 3.73 8.14 12.40
N GLN A 481 2.68 8.70 13.00
CA GLN A 481 1.32 8.17 13.01
C GLN A 481 0.36 9.23 12.48
N THR A 482 -0.70 8.83 11.78
CA THR A 482 -1.86 9.73 11.58
C THR A 482 -2.76 9.66 12.81
N THR A 483 -2.89 10.77 13.52
CA THR A 483 -3.79 10.88 14.67
C THR A 483 -5.18 11.34 14.20
N THR A 484 -6.21 11.06 15.00
CA THR A 484 -7.56 11.57 14.78
C THR A 484 -8.21 11.94 16.10
N GLU A 485 -8.82 13.11 16.18
CA GLU A 485 -9.37 13.68 17.41
C GLU A 485 -10.62 14.53 17.18
N PRO A 486 -11.58 14.56 18.12
CA PRO A 486 -12.67 15.51 18.07
C PRO A 486 -12.22 16.90 18.53
N LEU A 487 -12.27 17.89 17.64
CA LEU A 487 -12.04 19.31 17.94
C LEU A 487 -13.26 20.16 17.61
N SER A 488 -13.55 21.15 18.46
CA SER A 488 -14.48 22.21 18.08
C SER A 488 -13.91 23.06 16.94
N TYR A 489 -14.78 23.62 16.12
CA TYR A 489 -14.35 24.51 15.04
C TYR A 489 -13.52 25.69 15.55
N SER A 490 -13.82 26.22 16.74
CA SER A 490 -13.01 27.28 17.36
C SER A 490 -11.55 26.86 17.66
N GLN A 491 -11.34 25.60 18.06
CA GLN A 491 -10.01 25.04 18.26
C GLN A 491 -9.29 24.86 16.92
N LEU A 492 -9.98 24.37 15.88
CA LEU A 492 -9.44 24.31 14.53
C LEU A 492 -9.00 25.69 14.02
N THR A 493 -9.82 26.72 14.19
CA THR A 493 -9.46 28.11 13.84
C THR A 493 -8.23 28.60 14.59
N THR A 494 -8.04 28.19 15.85
CA THR A 494 -6.84 28.55 16.62
C THR A 494 -5.60 27.81 16.11
N LEU A 495 -5.74 26.54 15.72
CA LEU A 495 -4.65 25.75 15.14
C LEU A 495 -4.19 26.32 13.79
N ASN A 496 -5.13 26.64 12.91
CA ASN A 496 -4.82 27.21 11.61
C ASN A 496 -5.97 28.10 11.10
N PRO A 497 -5.90 29.43 11.30
CA PRO A 497 -6.96 30.35 10.93
C PRO A 497 -7.09 30.55 9.41
N VAL A 498 -6.06 30.18 8.64
CA VAL A 498 -6.12 30.19 7.16
C VAL A 498 -6.92 29.00 6.66
N ALA A 499 -6.65 27.81 7.22
CA ALA A 499 -7.36 26.58 6.90
C ALA A 499 -8.81 26.58 7.39
N PHE A 500 -9.02 27.12 8.59
CA PHE A 500 -10.30 27.10 9.30
C PHE A 500 -10.69 28.52 9.72
N PRO A 501 -11.05 29.41 8.77
CA PRO A 501 -11.30 30.81 9.05
C PRO A 501 -12.48 31.02 10.00
N ALA A 502 -12.32 31.99 10.91
CA ALA A 502 -13.35 32.36 11.87
C ALA A 502 -14.67 32.71 11.16
N GLY A 503 -15.78 32.17 11.66
CA GLY A 503 -17.12 32.43 11.13
C GLY A 503 -17.51 31.61 9.88
N ALA A 504 -16.63 30.78 9.31
CA ALA A 504 -17.00 29.93 8.18
C ALA A 504 -17.83 28.69 8.58
N ARG A 505 -17.83 28.32 9.86
CA ARG A 505 -18.67 27.30 10.50
C ARG A 505 -19.05 27.71 11.93
N PRO A 506 -20.10 27.13 12.55
CA PRO A 506 -20.42 27.37 13.95
C PRO A 506 -19.27 26.95 14.88
N ALA A 507 -18.90 27.83 15.82
CA ALA A 507 -17.70 27.67 16.65
C ALA A 507 -17.68 26.39 17.51
N ASN A 508 -18.85 25.92 17.93
CA ASN A 508 -19.01 24.77 18.82
C ASN A 508 -19.22 23.44 18.08
N ASP A 509 -19.30 23.47 16.74
CA ASP A 509 -19.43 22.23 15.96
C ASP A 509 -18.15 21.41 16.12
N THR A 510 -18.32 20.13 16.44
CA THR A 510 -17.20 19.20 16.61
C THR A 510 -16.88 18.53 15.28
N TYR A 511 -15.58 18.47 14.96
CA TYR A 511 -15.00 17.86 13.78
C TYR A 511 -14.04 16.76 14.19
N GLN A 512 -14.06 15.62 13.51
CA GLN A 512 -12.98 14.64 13.58
C GLN A 512 -11.79 15.19 12.79
N PHE A 513 -10.82 15.76 13.49
CA PHE A 513 -9.60 16.34 12.96
C PHE A 513 -8.52 15.25 12.82
N SER A 514 -7.85 15.18 11.68
CA SER A 514 -6.77 14.21 11.44
C SER A 514 -5.51 14.88 10.90
N THR A 515 -4.35 14.49 11.43
CA THR A 515 -3.04 15.03 11.02
C THR A 515 -1.93 13.99 11.22
N PRO A 516 -0.94 13.90 10.31
CA PRO A 516 0.31 13.19 10.58
C PRO A 516 1.06 13.84 11.75
N THR A 517 1.47 13.03 12.73
CA THR A 517 2.10 13.48 13.98
C THR A 517 3.26 12.57 14.35
N ASN A 518 4.37 13.15 14.81
CA ASN A 518 5.43 12.40 15.47
C ASN A 518 4.98 11.94 16.86
N THR A 519 5.12 10.66 17.12
CA THR A 519 4.74 9.96 18.35
C THR A 519 5.94 9.17 18.88
N PRO A 520 5.97 8.82 20.18
CA PRO A 520 6.91 7.83 20.67
C PRO A 520 6.75 6.51 19.90
N GLY A 521 7.84 5.79 19.68
CA GLY A 521 7.79 4.44 19.15
C GLY A 521 7.66 3.41 20.27
N GLY A 522 8.67 2.55 20.36
CA GLY A 522 8.73 1.47 21.34
C GLY A 522 9.78 0.42 20.99
N PRO A 523 10.02 -0.54 21.89
CA PRO A 523 10.95 -1.63 21.64
C PRO A 523 10.35 -2.64 20.65
N LEU A 524 11.24 -3.19 19.83
CA LEU A 524 10.97 -4.33 18.95
C LEU A 524 12.14 -5.30 19.07
N LYS A 525 11.86 -6.57 19.30
CA LYS A 525 12.89 -7.60 19.47
C LYS A 525 12.44 -8.91 18.86
N GLY A 526 13.39 -9.75 18.51
CA GLY A 526 13.07 -11.02 17.90
C GLY A 526 14.29 -11.87 17.62
N PHE A 527 14.03 -13.03 17.05
CA PHE A 527 15.07 -13.93 16.60
C PHE A 527 14.69 -14.58 15.27
N GLU A 528 15.71 -14.98 14.54
CA GLU A 528 15.60 -15.70 13.28
C GLU A 528 16.45 -16.96 13.32
N ILE A 529 15.93 -18.03 12.73
CA ILE A 529 16.66 -19.28 12.52
C ILE A 529 16.61 -19.59 11.03
N SER A 530 17.76 -19.91 10.44
CA SER A 530 17.81 -20.43 9.07
C SER A 530 18.58 -21.73 9.01
N TYR A 531 18.09 -22.65 8.19
CA TYR A 531 18.72 -23.93 7.92
C TYR A 531 18.67 -24.22 6.43
N GLN A 532 19.82 -24.47 5.82
CA GLN A 532 19.89 -25.01 4.46
C GLN A 532 20.84 -26.19 4.41
N GLN A 533 20.51 -27.16 3.56
CA GLN A 533 21.37 -28.30 3.33
C GLN A 533 21.00 -29.01 2.02
N THR A 534 21.99 -29.27 1.18
CA THR A 534 21.92 -30.29 0.13
C THR A 534 22.14 -31.67 0.76
N PHE A 535 21.26 -32.64 0.51
CA PHE A 535 21.30 -34.00 1.05
C PHE A 535 22.29 -34.91 0.30
N SER A 536 23.47 -34.40 -0.02
CA SER A 536 24.54 -35.10 -0.75
C SER A 536 25.02 -36.40 -0.09
N PHE A 537 24.70 -36.60 1.19
CA PHE A 537 24.94 -37.84 1.94
C PHE A 537 23.96 -38.98 1.62
N LEU A 538 22.83 -38.71 0.96
CA LEU A 538 21.87 -39.73 0.52
C LEU A 538 22.31 -40.34 -0.80
N PRO A 539 22.01 -41.64 -1.05
CA PRO A 539 22.42 -42.31 -2.28
C PRO A 539 21.51 -42.01 -3.48
N GLY A 540 22.06 -42.13 -4.68
CA GLY A 540 21.29 -42.08 -5.93
C GLY A 540 20.65 -40.73 -6.17
N LEU A 541 19.40 -40.71 -6.66
CA LEU A 541 18.69 -39.48 -6.99
C LEU A 541 18.48 -38.56 -5.76
N PHE A 542 18.50 -39.10 -4.55
CA PHE A 542 18.30 -38.32 -3.34
C PHE A 542 19.50 -37.44 -2.95
N SER A 543 20.68 -37.65 -3.55
CA SER A 543 21.87 -36.82 -3.31
C SER A 543 21.69 -35.37 -3.79
N ASN A 544 20.77 -35.16 -4.73
CA ASN A 544 20.48 -33.89 -5.38
C ASN A 544 19.26 -33.18 -4.77
N LEU A 545 18.66 -33.77 -3.74
CA LEU A 545 17.65 -33.10 -2.95
C LEU A 545 18.30 -32.13 -1.98
N GLY A 546 17.60 -31.06 -1.63
CA GLY A 546 18.00 -30.20 -0.53
C GLY A 546 16.81 -29.44 0.04
N THR A 547 17.06 -28.79 1.17
CA THR A 547 16.05 -28.00 1.86
C THR A 547 16.56 -26.61 2.19
N GLN A 548 15.64 -25.66 2.25
CA GLN A 548 15.85 -24.32 2.81
C GLN A 548 14.68 -24.02 3.75
N LEU A 549 14.99 -23.78 5.02
CA LEU A 549 14.03 -23.50 6.07
C LEU A 549 14.43 -22.18 6.73
N ASN A 550 13.47 -21.31 6.97
CA ASN A 550 13.66 -20.14 7.82
C ASN A 550 12.44 -19.92 8.70
N TYR A 551 12.67 -19.35 9.88
CA TYR A 551 11.66 -19.01 10.86
C TYR A 551 12.07 -17.71 11.55
N THR A 552 11.14 -16.78 11.67
CA THR A 552 11.32 -15.51 12.37
C THR A 552 10.20 -15.35 13.40
N HIS A 553 10.59 -14.94 14.61
CA HIS A 553 9.67 -14.51 15.66
C HIS A 553 10.01 -13.09 16.09
N VAL A 554 9.00 -12.22 16.14
CA VAL A 554 9.14 -10.80 16.50
C VAL A 554 8.05 -10.40 17.48
N GLU A 555 8.46 -9.67 18.53
CA GLU A 555 7.57 -9.00 19.47
C GLU A 555 7.81 -7.48 19.34
N SER A 556 6.74 -6.69 19.42
CA SER A 556 6.84 -5.23 19.39
C SER A 556 5.82 -4.57 20.31
N GLU A 557 6.23 -3.49 20.98
CA GLU A 557 5.38 -2.77 21.92
C GLU A 557 5.37 -1.28 21.55
N ILE A 558 4.60 -0.91 20.53
CA ILE A 558 4.53 0.47 20.05
C ILE A 558 3.46 1.25 20.80
N GLN A 559 3.79 2.45 21.24
CA GLN A 559 2.85 3.37 21.89
C GLN A 559 2.13 4.23 20.85
N TYR A 560 0.90 3.85 20.51
CA TYR A 560 0.06 4.60 19.59
C TYR A 560 -0.73 5.67 20.32
N CYS A 561 -0.68 6.92 19.85
CA CYS A 561 -1.53 7.99 20.37
C CYS A 561 -2.99 7.71 20.01
N VAL A 562 -3.88 7.83 21.00
CA VAL A 562 -5.33 7.63 20.81
C VAL A 562 -6.15 8.88 21.14
N THR A 563 -5.49 9.98 21.54
CA THR A 563 -6.13 11.27 21.82
C THR A 563 -5.38 12.42 21.17
N ALA A 564 -6.08 13.55 21.14
CA ALA A 564 -5.68 14.78 20.48
C ALA A 564 -4.27 15.27 20.79
N THR A 565 -4.00 15.40 22.08
CA THR A 565 -2.76 15.94 22.60
C THR A 565 -1.71 14.85 22.83
N CYS A 566 -1.92 13.64 22.27
CA CYS A 566 -1.17 12.44 22.65
C CYS A 566 -1.12 12.27 24.18
N ALA A 567 -2.20 12.61 24.90
CA ALA A 567 -2.28 12.47 26.35
C ALA A 567 -2.67 11.05 26.80
N ALA A 568 -3.10 10.20 25.87
CA ALA A 568 -3.38 8.79 26.11
C ALA A 568 -2.83 7.93 24.97
N PHE A 569 -2.37 6.74 25.33
CA PHE A 569 -1.73 5.78 24.44
C PHE A 569 -2.38 4.42 24.56
N VAL A 570 -2.33 3.65 23.48
CA VAL A 570 -2.50 2.20 23.50
C VAL A 570 -1.17 1.56 23.12
N THR A 571 -0.85 0.44 23.75
CA THR A 571 0.28 -0.39 23.31
C THR A 571 -0.23 -1.49 22.40
N ALA A 572 0.34 -1.60 21.22
CA ALA A 572 0.03 -2.66 20.24
C ALA A 572 1.28 -3.02 19.43
N ASP A 573 1.21 -4.14 18.72
CA ASP A 573 2.25 -4.51 17.77
C ASP A 573 2.39 -3.46 16.66
N LEU A 574 3.62 -3.33 16.15
CA LEU A 574 3.95 -2.51 15.00
C LEU A 574 3.09 -2.91 13.80
N VAL A 575 2.49 -1.93 13.13
CA VAL A 575 1.73 -2.19 11.90
C VAL A 575 2.60 -2.85 10.81
N ASN A 576 1.99 -3.77 10.09
CA ASN A 576 2.56 -4.63 9.05
C ASN A 576 3.63 -5.61 9.55
N LEU A 577 3.69 -5.87 10.86
CA LEU A 577 4.54 -6.89 11.47
C LEU A 577 3.72 -8.14 11.81
N SER A 578 4.05 -9.27 11.18
CA SER A 578 3.58 -10.59 11.62
C SER A 578 4.46 -11.11 12.76
N PRO A 579 3.91 -11.49 13.92
CA PRO A 579 4.70 -12.00 15.04
C PRO A 579 5.50 -13.26 14.71
N ASN A 580 4.93 -14.18 13.94
CA ASN A 580 5.63 -15.35 13.41
C ASN A 580 5.53 -15.41 11.88
N ALA A 581 6.64 -15.80 11.25
CA ALA A 581 6.69 -16.12 9.83
C ALA A 581 7.70 -17.23 9.57
N TRP A 582 7.42 -18.08 8.59
CA TRP A 582 8.36 -19.12 8.17
C TRP A 582 8.23 -19.45 6.69
N ASN A 583 9.33 -19.93 6.11
CA ASN A 583 9.34 -20.51 4.78
C ASN A 583 10.03 -21.87 4.82
N ALA A 584 9.46 -22.82 4.10
CA ALA A 584 10.02 -24.15 3.94
C ALA A 584 10.04 -24.53 2.47
N THR A 585 11.23 -24.81 1.94
CA THR A 585 11.42 -25.22 0.54
C THR A 585 12.12 -26.56 0.50
N LEU A 586 11.54 -27.49 -0.25
CA LEU A 586 12.20 -28.71 -0.69
C LEU A 586 12.53 -28.56 -2.17
N TYR A 587 13.76 -28.84 -2.55
CA TYR A 587 14.20 -28.77 -3.94
C TYR A 587 14.96 -30.02 -4.38
N TYR A 588 15.01 -30.22 -5.69
CA TYR A 588 15.85 -31.17 -6.40
C TYR A 588 16.62 -30.40 -7.47
N ASP A 589 17.93 -30.62 -7.58
CA ASP A 589 18.74 -30.06 -8.67
C ASP A 589 19.87 -31.01 -9.09
N ASP A 590 19.81 -31.51 -10.32
CA ASP A 590 20.89 -32.31 -10.93
C ASP A 590 21.65 -31.57 -12.05
N GLY A 591 21.45 -30.25 -12.16
CA GLY A 591 22.01 -29.39 -13.20
C GLY A 591 21.26 -29.45 -14.53
N LYS A 592 20.51 -30.52 -14.82
CA LYS A 592 19.67 -30.63 -16.03
C LYS A 592 18.20 -30.38 -15.72
N PHE A 593 17.73 -30.94 -14.62
CA PHE A 593 16.39 -30.79 -14.07
C PHE A 593 16.48 -30.13 -12.70
N ASN A 594 15.74 -29.04 -12.53
CA ASN A 594 15.57 -28.37 -11.25
C ASN A 594 14.08 -28.32 -10.93
N ALA A 595 13.71 -28.67 -9.69
CA ALA A 595 12.35 -28.52 -9.20
C ALA A 595 12.35 -28.10 -7.75
N ARG A 596 11.34 -27.32 -7.35
CA ARG A 596 11.13 -26.93 -5.96
C ARG A 596 9.65 -26.81 -5.63
N VAL A 597 9.34 -27.08 -4.38
CA VAL A 597 8.06 -26.77 -3.75
C VAL A 597 8.36 -25.96 -2.50
N SER A 598 7.68 -24.83 -2.35
CA SER A 598 7.89 -23.87 -1.29
C SER A 598 6.57 -23.59 -0.58
N ALA A 599 6.59 -23.60 0.74
CA ALA A 599 5.50 -23.13 1.58
C ALA A 599 5.93 -21.87 2.31
N ALA A 600 5.08 -20.86 2.33
CA ALA A 600 5.29 -19.60 3.02
C ALA A 600 4.11 -19.31 3.96
N TYR A 601 4.43 -19.04 5.22
CA TYR A 601 3.45 -18.71 6.26
C TYR A 601 3.78 -17.39 6.92
N ARG A 602 2.74 -16.67 7.32
CA ARG A 602 2.83 -15.52 8.22
C ARG A 602 1.56 -15.38 9.04
N ASP A 603 1.74 -14.96 10.29
CA ASP A 603 0.66 -14.68 11.23
C ASP A 603 -0.21 -13.48 10.80
N THR A 604 -1.39 -13.40 11.43
CA THR A 604 -2.21 -12.19 11.50
C THR A 604 -1.38 -10.97 11.92
N TYR A 605 -1.65 -9.81 11.33
CA TYR A 605 -0.97 -8.55 11.65
C TYR A 605 -1.87 -7.33 11.49
N PHE A 606 -1.53 -6.24 12.19
CA PHE A 606 -2.23 -4.96 12.07
C PHE A 606 -1.83 -4.22 10.80
N GLN A 607 -2.77 -3.64 10.08
CA GLN A 607 -2.51 -2.70 8.98
C GLN A 607 -2.65 -1.23 9.44
N SER A 608 -3.47 -0.96 10.46
CA SER A 608 -3.60 0.36 11.06
C SER A 608 -4.03 0.29 12.53
N VAL A 609 -3.41 1.15 13.35
CA VAL A 609 -3.75 1.36 14.76
C VAL A 609 -3.64 2.87 15.07
N PRO A 610 -4.70 3.53 15.59
CA PRO A 610 -6.07 3.06 15.56
C PRO A 610 -6.57 2.94 14.12
N GLY A 611 -7.42 1.95 13.85
CA GLY A 611 -8.13 1.82 12.58
C GLY A 611 -9.23 2.87 12.42
N SER A 612 -9.73 3.04 11.20
CA SER A 612 -10.90 3.91 10.96
C SER A 612 -12.22 3.25 11.40
N ASN A 613 -13.24 4.08 11.70
CA ASN A 613 -14.62 3.67 12.05
C ASN A 613 -14.74 2.85 13.36
N GLY A 614 -14.11 3.30 14.45
CA GLY A 614 -14.26 2.69 15.78
C GLY A 614 -15.55 3.07 16.51
N ALA A 615 -15.95 2.25 17.48
CA ALA A 615 -16.97 2.63 18.45
C ALA A 615 -16.41 3.63 19.48
N THR A 616 -17.27 4.48 20.04
CA THR A 616 -16.87 5.44 21.07
C THR A 616 -16.36 4.71 22.31
N GLY A 617 -15.07 4.84 22.61
CA GLY A 617 -14.43 4.35 23.83
C GLY A 617 -13.61 3.07 23.69
N LEU A 618 -13.59 2.43 22.52
CA LEU A 618 -12.70 1.31 22.19
C LEU A 618 -11.65 1.75 21.17
N ILE A 619 -10.52 1.04 21.10
CA ILE A 619 -9.47 1.32 20.13
C ILE A 619 -9.58 0.35 18.95
N PRO A 620 -10.12 0.80 17.80
CA PRO A 620 -10.27 -0.05 16.64
C PRO A 620 -8.91 -0.37 16.02
N TYR A 621 -8.84 -1.48 15.29
CA TYR A 621 -7.73 -1.80 14.38
C TYR A 621 -8.29 -2.28 13.03
N GLN A 622 -7.45 -2.18 12.00
CA GLN A 622 -7.59 -2.99 10.79
C GLN A 622 -6.43 -3.95 10.72
N GLY A 623 -6.69 -5.18 10.28
CA GLY A 623 -5.69 -6.21 10.17
C GLY A 623 -5.85 -7.05 8.91
N LYS A 624 -4.90 -7.94 8.72
CA LYS A 624 -4.98 -9.04 7.77
C LYS A 624 -4.74 -10.32 8.54
N THR A 625 -5.51 -11.36 8.24
CA THR A 625 -5.34 -12.66 8.90
C THR A 625 -4.11 -13.40 8.43
N GLU A 626 -3.77 -14.47 9.14
CA GLU A 626 -2.75 -15.42 8.72
C GLU A 626 -2.99 -15.96 7.32
N THR A 627 -1.91 -16.30 6.62
CA THR A 627 -1.97 -16.87 5.27
C THR A 627 -0.89 -17.92 5.10
N THR A 628 -1.23 -19.06 4.49
CA THR A 628 -0.27 -20.07 4.04
C THR A 628 -0.37 -20.28 2.54
N THR A 629 0.69 -20.00 1.79
CA THR A 629 0.73 -20.27 0.35
C THR A 629 1.70 -21.40 0.04
N ILE A 630 1.32 -22.27 -0.90
CA ILE A 630 2.22 -23.29 -1.46
C ILE A 630 2.46 -22.97 -2.93
N ASP A 631 3.72 -22.82 -3.30
CA ASP A 631 4.17 -22.54 -4.67
C ASP A 631 5.06 -23.69 -5.16
N ALA A 632 5.10 -23.92 -6.47
CA ALA A 632 6.01 -24.87 -7.07
C ALA A 632 6.58 -24.35 -8.39
N SER A 633 7.81 -24.73 -8.69
CA SER A 633 8.41 -24.47 -9.99
C SER A 633 9.30 -25.62 -10.42
N ALA A 634 9.32 -25.89 -11.72
CA ALA A 634 10.24 -26.85 -12.32
C ALA A 634 10.84 -26.27 -13.61
N SER A 635 12.10 -26.58 -13.88
CA SER A 635 12.76 -26.26 -15.13
C SER A 635 13.60 -27.42 -15.65
N TYR A 636 13.74 -27.48 -16.96
CA TYR A 636 14.51 -28.51 -17.64
C TYR A 636 15.34 -27.91 -18.77
N ASN A 637 16.65 -28.14 -18.72
CA ASN A 637 17.60 -27.75 -19.75
C ASN A 637 17.51 -28.77 -20.91
N LEU A 638 16.80 -28.37 -21.98
CA LEU A 638 16.69 -29.16 -23.21
C LEU A 638 18.04 -29.27 -23.92
N THR A 639 18.81 -28.18 -23.91
CA THR A 639 20.20 -28.08 -24.38
C THR A 639 20.98 -27.14 -23.47
N ASP A 640 22.29 -26.98 -23.70
CA ASP A 640 23.13 -26.01 -22.97
C ASP A 640 22.68 -24.55 -23.18
N ASN A 641 21.93 -24.29 -24.24
CA ASN A 641 21.46 -22.97 -24.63
C ASN A 641 19.96 -22.78 -24.43
N LEU A 642 19.17 -23.84 -24.27
CA LEU A 642 17.69 -23.78 -24.20
C LEU A 642 17.16 -24.46 -22.93
N SER A 643 16.38 -23.70 -22.15
CA SER A 643 15.69 -24.17 -20.95
C SER A 643 14.19 -23.88 -21.03
N ILE A 644 13.37 -24.79 -20.52
CA ILE A 644 11.92 -24.60 -20.37
C ILE A 644 11.54 -24.65 -18.88
N SER A 645 10.51 -23.91 -18.50
CA SER A 645 10.04 -23.85 -17.10
C SER A 645 8.52 -23.85 -16.99
N VAL A 646 8.04 -24.36 -15.86
CA VAL A 646 6.66 -24.24 -15.40
C VAL A 646 6.68 -23.75 -13.97
N GLU A 647 5.82 -22.79 -13.65
CA GLU A 647 5.66 -22.21 -12.32
C GLU A 647 4.19 -22.19 -11.95
N GLY A 648 3.89 -22.59 -10.71
CA GLY A 648 2.55 -22.58 -10.13
C GLY A 648 2.57 -21.80 -8.82
N LEU A 649 1.79 -20.73 -8.75
CA LEU A 649 1.66 -19.89 -7.56
C LEU A 649 0.32 -20.12 -6.88
N ASN A 650 0.31 -20.04 -5.56
CA ASN A 650 -0.84 -20.27 -4.68
C ASN A 650 -1.58 -21.57 -5.02
N LEU A 651 -0.86 -22.70 -5.00
CA LEU A 651 -1.40 -24.02 -5.32
C LEU A 651 -2.51 -24.45 -4.35
N THR A 652 -2.54 -23.94 -3.13
CA THR A 652 -3.62 -24.19 -2.16
C THR A 652 -4.87 -23.37 -2.41
N ASP A 653 -4.80 -22.38 -3.32
CA ASP A 653 -5.88 -21.40 -3.55
C ASP A 653 -6.25 -20.59 -2.29
N GLU A 654 -5.24 -20.28 -1.47
CA GLU A 654 -5.39 -19.54 -0.22
C GLU A 654 -6.00 -18.15 -0.46
N GLU A 655 -7.08 -17.81 0.25
CA GLU A 655 -7.69 -16.49 0.18
C GLU A 655 -7.00 -15.46 1.08
N ASN A 656 -7.23 -14.19 0.77
CA ASN A 656 -6.76 -13.06 1.56
C ASN A 656 -7.93 -12.43 2.30
N ARG A 657 -7.90 -12.50 3.64
CA ARG A 657 -8.90 -11.88 4.51
C ARG A 657 -8.31 -10.70 5.26
N GLN A 658 -8.99 -9.55 5.16
CA GLN A 658 -8.77 -8.38 5.99
C GLN A 658 -9.90 -8.26 7.00
N ASN A 659 -9.60 -7.78 8.20
CA ASN A 659 -10.54 -7.67 9.30
C ASN A 659 -10.49 -6.31 10.01
N HIS A 660 -11.60 -5.97 10.65
CA HIS A 660 -11.71 -4.92 11.66
C HIS A 660 -11.95 -5.57 13.02
N GLY A 661 -11.30 -5.04 14.05
CA GLY A 661 -11.58 -5.42 15.43
C GLY A 661 -11.33 -4.26 16.37
N ASP A 662 -11.46 -4.52 17.67
CA ASP A 662 -11.12 -3.57 18.72
C ASP A 662 -10.10 -4.22 19.67
N ILE A 663 -9.02 -3.52 19.99
CA ILE A 663 -7.94 -4.03 20.83
C ILE A 663 -8.51 -4.42 22.21
N GLY A 664 -8.16 -5.62 22.67
CA GLY A 664 -8.63 -6.16 23.94
C GLY A 664 -10.05 -6.75 23.91
N THR A 665 -10.65 -6.89 22.73
CA THR A 665 -11.96 -7.53 22.53
C THR A 665 -11.84 -8.77 21.64
N SER A 666 -12.92 -9.55 21.52
CA SER A 666 -13.01 -10.71 20.63
C SER A 666 -13.56 -10.37 19.23
N ARG A 667 -13.78 -9.10 18.91
CA ARG A 667 -14.38 -8.69 17.63
C ARG A 667 -13.39 -8.90 16.48
N ASP A 668 -13.85 -9.58 15.43
CA ASP A 668 -13.07 -9.94 14.24
C ASP A 668 -13.95 -9.87 12.98
N SER A 669 -14.43 -8.66 12.68
CA SER A 669 -15.32 -8.38 11.55
C SER A 669 -14.58 -8.52 10.24
N THR A 670 -15.09 -9.31 9.30
CA THR A 670 -14.53 -9.36 7.94
C THR A 670 -14.74 -8.04 7.23
N TYR A 671 -13.64 -7.43 6.78
CA TYR A 671 -13.64 -6.18 6.00
C TYR A 671 -13.59 -6.46 4.50
N VAL A 672 -12.68 -7.34 4.08
CA VAL A 672 -12.50 -7.79 2.70
C VAL A 672 -12.15 -9.27 2.72
N TYR A 673 -12.78 -10.06 1.86
CA TYR A 673 -12.40 -11.45 1.59
C TYR A 673 -12.14 -11.59 0.09
N HIS A 674 -10.89 -11.86 -0.28
CA HIS A 674 -10.40 -11.74 -1.65
C HIS A 674 -9.83 -13.07 -2.14
N HIS A 675 -10.31 -13.51 -3.29
CA HIS A 675 -9.87 -14.73 -3.97
C HIS A 675 -9.24 -14.37 -5.32
N THR A 676 -7.96 -14.73 -5.50
CA THR A 676 -7.21 -14.47 -6.75
C THR A 676 -7.04 -15.72 -7.60
N GLY A 677 -7.32 -16.91 -7.07
CA GLY A 677 -7.04 -18.15 -7.76
C GLY A 677 -5.57 -18.59 -7.68
N ARG A 678 -5.36 -19.84 -8.09
CA ARG A 678 -4.07 -20.40 -8.49
C ARG A 678 -3.62 -19.84 -9.86
N GLN A 679 -2.33 -19.55 -9.99
CA GLN A 679 -1.74 -19.05 -11.25
C GLN A 679 -0.72 -20.05 -11.79
N VAL A 680 -0.68 -20.25 -13.11
CA VAL A 680 0.26 -21.16 -13.77
C VAL A 680 0.93 -20.44 -14.93
N TYR A 681 2.26 -20.48 -14.95
CA TYR A 681 3.11 -19.87 -15.97
C TYR A 681 3.95 -20.93 -16.67
N VAL A 682 4.20 -20.71 -17.95
CA VAL A 682 5.11 -21.53 -18.77
C VAL A 682 6.11 -20.60 -19.43
N GLY A 683 7.40 -20.92 -19.33
CA GLY A 683 8.50 -20.10 -19.82
C GLY A 683 9.51 -20.87 -20.67
N ALA A 684 10.25 -20.13 -21.48
CA ALA A 684 11.41 -20.63 -22.21
C ALA A 684 12.53 -19.58 -22.18
N ARG A 685 13.77 -20.03 -22.00
CA ARG A 685 14.96 -19.17 -21.99
C ARG A 685 15.99 -19.70 -22.98
N TYR A 686 16.53 -18.81 -23.80
CA TYR A 686 17.66 -19.09 -24.68
C TYR A 686 18.89 -18.24 -24.33
N ARG A 687 20.08 -18.85 -24.30
CA ARG A 687 21.37 -18.16 -24.07
C ARG A 687 22.23 -18.28 -25.33
N PHE A 688 22.71 -17.14 -25.85
CA PHE A 688 23.60 -17.05 -27.01
C PHE A 688 25.07 -16.89 -26.62
#